data_AF-A0A1A8FKK1-F1
#
_entry.id   AF-A0A1A8FKK1-F1
#
_cell.length_a   1.000
_cell.length_b   1.000
_cell.length_c   1.000
_cell.angle_alpha   90.00
_cell.angle_beta   90.00
_cell.angle_gamma   90.00
#
_symmetry.space_group_name_H-M   'P 1'
#
loop_
_entity.id
_entity.type
_entity.pdbx_description
1 polymer ?
#
loop_
_entity_poly.entity_id
_entity_poly.type
_entity_poly.pdbx_seq_one_letter_code
_entity_poly.pdbx_strand_id
1 'polypeptide(L)'
;MASLSEQLQEVRDQAEVCLYSGGRVVDVRAGVMAMANLPLPPCSKYRHIAAETMVIENSPGSNRKETLASLQSFSTALNILEKYGCNLTNLNRPKYWRTVKHNNPVFKATVDSIQGGRAVLCLYGYSNQQPDGLSFPDDVGDPDVGRVASVTLEVMSLRMEIEMLIKDTHPHPEFYERIVPTLRHKDVGLNTDIACNSFSASCHPDSQTRSLAFPLHHGSSRDSNHGLSLSTIKTVKFTKKCSTSSNKHSENCSVCGIFRISVHCLTCLQGLCSECDRLYHSCPERANHHRTAVSPAAAAASSKSRNRHSSSTWCCLHCSKVNAVRAVLCEQCDHPRLGSSKVAPEVQPDPPSEWHCKSCTMMNAASSILCKVCERPRLATRPLVTSSHPPITPPRPPAPVLGMPGDPDSQWVGEKKGISPEEVFTSMKVAGGKGMLSCSWSKTDLPLLLDQIRMLVAASFLQCVSDPTQPSSMPNEVPPADVGTRPGSAGIKRVVQLSRAEAKQAWLSAGGDTGRAATQALRDRLTKVKELHLLGFTDVAHCHELLRQSGGEVRGALALLQRPRLEPFHKRIWSDKPEPPINIHHPDKQQICRRLLAMYDLPSWGRCELALSLLVEHSAPYSLEDVVQAVKESHDREFIKRVLAKECPICLCVFPHSKMQSLTSCQCSVCCGCFQQHFTIAVRDKHIRDMVCPVCWEPDINDPEHLNSYFSTLDIQLRECLDPEVYELFHKKLTEQALIKDPKFLWCCHCSYGFIYDGDQLK
;
A
#
# COMPACT_ATOMS: atom_id res chain seq x y z
N MET A 1 -20.46 -17.77 32.28
CA MET A 1 -19.51 -17.19 31.31
C MET A 1 -18.20 -17.93 31.47
N ALA A 2 -17.51 -18.25 30.39
CA ALA A 2 -16.15 -18.82 30.47
C ALA A 2 -15.20 -17.79 31.10
N SER A 3 -14.13 -18.27 31.75
CA SER A 3 -13.04 -17.45 32.23
C SER A 3 -12.16 -16.95 31.07
N LEU A 4 -11.40 -15.88 31.32
CA LEU A 4 -10.44 -15.35 30.35
C LEU A 4 -9.35 -16.37 29.97
N SER A 5 -9.04 -17.33 30.85
CA SER A 5 -8.07 -18.39 30.59
C SER A 5 -8.63 -19.46 29.64
N GLU A 6 -9.89 -19.86 29.83
CA GLU A 6 -10.60 -20.76 28.90
C GLU A 6 -10.76 -20.11 27.52
N GLN A 7 -11.13 -18.82 27.47
CA GLN A 7 -11.22 -18.06 26.21
C GLN A 7 -9.86 -17.93 25.51
N LEU A 8 -8.78 -17.68 26.25
CA LEU A 8 -7.42 -17.66 25.68
C LEU A 8 -7.06 -19.04 25.09
N GLN A 9 -7.43 -20.13 25.73
CA GLN A 9 -7.13 -21.47 25.24
C GLN A 9 -7.97 -21.87 24.02
N GLU A 10 -9.28 -21.57 24.03
CA GLU A 10 -10.19 -21.78 22.88
C GLU A 10 -9.68 -21.04 21.62
N VAL A 11 -9.28 -19.77 21.77
CA VAL A 11 -8.73 -18.98 20.66
C VAL A 11 -7.35 -19.52 20.21
N ARG A 12 -6.48 -19.93 21.15
CA ARG A 12 -5.20 -20.57 20.82
C ARG A 12 -5.40 -21.83 20.00
N ASP A 13 -6.19 -22.78 20.49
CA ASP A 13 -6.38 -24.09 19.87
C ASP A 13 -6.94 -23.93 18.44
N GLN A 14 -7.94 -23.04 18.27
CA GLN A 14 -8.50 -22.74 16.95
C GLN A 14 -7.49 -22.10 15.99
N ALA A 15 -6.62 -21.20 16.47
CA ALA A 15 -5.62 -20.52 15.64
C ALA A 15 -4.40 -21.41 15.33
N GLU A 16 -3.99 -22.24 16.27
CA GLU A 16 -2.89 -23.21 16.16
C GLU A 16 -3.22 -24.28 15.11
N VAL A 17 -4.45 -24.82 15.13
CA VAL A 17 -4.93 -25.72 14.07
C VAL A 17 -4.83 -25.07 12.69
N CYS A 18 -5.25 -23.81 12.53
CA CYS A 18 -5.15 -23.11 11.25
C CYS A 18 -3.69 -22.90 10.78
N LEU A 19 -2.73 -22.75 11.70
CA LEU A 19 -1.31 -22.54 11.39
C LEU A 19 -0.59 -23.78 10.85
N TYR A 20 -0.90 -24.98 11.33
CA TYR A 20 -0.27 -26.21 10.84
C TYR A 20 -1.08 -27.00 9.80
N SER A 21 -2.40 -26.82 9.73
CA SER A 21 -3.25 -27.50 8.72
C SER A 21 -3.24 -26.83 7.34
N GLY A 22 -2.53 -25.71 7.16
CA GLY A 22 -2.58 -24.91 5.94
C GLY A 22 -3.87 -24.11 5.80
N GLY A 23 -4.46 -23.69 6.93
CA GLY A 23 -5.65 -22.84 6.97
C GLY A 23 -5.43 -21.46 6.33
N ARG A 24 -6.50 -20.71 6.10
CA ARG A 24 -6.40 -19.42 5.40
C ARG A 24 -5.69 -18.41 6.31
N VAL A 25 -4.75 -17.64 5.75
CA VAL A 25 -3.99 -16.59 6.46
C VAL A 25 -4.91 -15.57 7.15
N VAL A 26 -6.12 -15.37 6.64
CA VAL A 26 -7.17 -14.52 7.25
C VAL A 26 -7.63 -15.06 8.61
N ASP A 27 -7.79 -16.38 8.72
CA ASP A 27 -8.36 -17.05 9.90
C ASP A 27 -7.32 -17.09 11.02
N VAL A 28 -6.05 -17.37 10.67
CA VAL A 28 -4.89 -17.22 11.58
C VAL A 28 -4.78 -15.77 12.08
N ARG A 29 -4.90 -14.77 11.20
CA ARG A 29 -4.84 -13.35 11.58
C ARG A 29 -5.99 -12.96 12.52
N ALA A 30 -7.19 -13.53 12.33
CA ALA A 30 -8.31 -13.32 13.24
C ALA A 30 -8.03 -13.89 14.64
N GLY A 31 -7.45 -15.10 14.72
CA GLY A 31 -7.01 -15.70 15.99
C GLY A 31 -5.93 -14.88 16.70
N VAL A 32 -4.89 -14.44 15.97
CA VAL A 32 -3.84 -13.53 16.48
C VAL A 32 -4.43 -12.23 17.03
N MET A 33 -5.37 -11.62 16.31
CA MET A 33 -6.04 -10.40 16.77
C MET A 33 -6.94 -10.64 17.99
N ALA A 34 -7.61 -11.79 18.07
CA ALA A 34 -8.40 -12.16 19.24
C ALA A 34 -7.52 -12.37 20.49
N MET A 35 -6.38 -13.08 20.37
CA MET A 35 -5.41 -13.20 21.47
C MET A 35 -4.87 -11.84 21.91
N ALA A 36 -4.50 -10.99 20.96
CA ALA A 36 -3.95 -9.67 21.23
C ALA A 36 -4.93 -8.79 22.04
N ASN A 37 -6.22 -8.84 21.68
CA ASN A 37 -7.28 -8.07 22.32
C ASN A 37 -7.73 -8.59 23.71
N LEU A 38 -7.26 -9.75 24.19
CA LEU A 38 -7.67 -10.28 25.50
C LEU A 38 -7.08 -9.46 26.66
N PRO A 39 -7.86 -9.14 27.71
CA PRO A 39 -7.44 -8.37 28.88
C PRO A 39 -6.63 -9.20 29.88
N LEU A 40 -5.45 -9.66 29.46
CA LEU A 40 -4.51 -10.46 30.25
C LEU A 40 -3.10 -9.87 30.18
N PRO A 41 -2.32 -9.89 31.29
CA PRO A 41 -0.92 -9.45 31.28
C PRO A 41 -0.02 -10.44 30.52
N PRO A 42 1.15 -10.01 30.00
CA PRO A 42 2.05 -10.86 29.24
C PRO A 42 2.44 -12.17 29.96
N CYS A 43 2.80 -12.12 31.25
CA CYS A 43 3.08 -13.30 32.08
C CYS A 43 1.94 -14.34 32.19
N SER A 44 0.70 -13.99 31.83
CA SER A 44 -0.44 -14.92 31.77
C SER A 44 -0.91 -15.22 30.34
N LYS A 45 -0.64 -14.31 29.39
CA LYS A 45 -1.06 -14.43 27.98
C LYS A 45 -0.12 -15.32 27.15
N TYR A 46 1.13 -15.48 27.56
CA TYR A 46 2.15 -16.25 26.83
C TYR A 46 2.66 -17.44 27.67
N ARG A 47 2.68 -18.65 27.10
CA ARG A 47 3.08 -19.91 27.77
C ARG A 47 4.42 -20.47 27.29
N HIS A 48 4.85 -20.14 26.07
CA HIS A 48 6.07 -20.67 25.46
C HIS A 48 7.19 -19.64 25.39
N ILE A 49 6.88 -18.42 24.95
CA ILE A 49 7.85 -17.33 24.88
C ILE A 49 7.85 -16.52 26.19
N ALA A 50 9.03 -16.06 26.63
CA ALA A 50 9.19 -15.23 27.82
C ALA A 50 8.80 -13.76 27.54
N ALA A 51 7.58 -13.53 27.04
CA ALA A 51 7.14 -12.25 26.48
C ALA A 51 7.34 -11.05 27.41
N GLU A 52 7.06 -11.22 28.71
CA GLU A 52 7.22 -10.15 29.70
C GLU A 52 8.69 -9.72 29.83
N THR A 53 9.60 -10.68 30.03
CA THR A 53 11.05 -10.47 30.06
C THR A 53 11.56 -9.87 28.75
N MET A 54 11.15 -10.44 27.62
CA MET A 54 11.58 -9.96 26.30
C MET A 54 11.12 -8.51 26.02
N VAL A 55 9.96 -8.10 26.52
CA VAL A 55 9.51 -6.69 26.40
C VAL A 55 10.31 -5.77 27.31
N ILE A 56 10.60 -6.19 28.55
CA ILE A 56 11.43 -5.40 29.48
C ILE A 56 12.84 -5.20 28.91
N GLU A 57 13.50 -6.28 28.46
CA GLU A 57 14.89 -6.25 27.98
C GLU A 57 15.07 -5.52 26.64
N ASN A 58 14.02 -5.50 25.79
CA ASN A 58 14.06 -4.88 24.46
C ASN A 58 13.28 -3.55 24.35
N SER A 59 12.95 -2.91 25.48
CA SER A 59 12.35 -1.56 25.52
C SER A 59 13.22 -0.43 26.11
N PRO A 60 14.58 -0.52 26.17
CA PRO A 60 15.40 0.49 26.83
C PRO A 60 15.22 1.87 26.19
N GLY A 61 15.11 2.89 27.03
CA GLY A 61 14.96 4.28 26.63
C GLY A 61 14.78 5.17 27.85
N SER A 62 15.31 6.38 27.80
CA SER A 62 15.26 7.38 28.88
C SER A 62 13.94 8.15 28.89
N ASN A 63 13.20 8.07 27.79
CA ASN A 63 11.93 8.76 27.52
C ASN A 63 11.06 7.90 26.60
N ARG A 64 9.77 8.25 26.49
CA ARG A 64 8.78 7.50 25.68
C ARG A 64 9.21 7.35 24.22
N LYS A 65 9.86 8.36 23.63
CA LYS A 65 10.32 8.34 22.22
C LYS A 65 11.43 7.32 21.97
N GLU A 66 12.41 7.22 22.87
CA GLU A 66 13.47 6.20 22.81
C GLU A 66 12.88 4.79 23.00
N THR A 67 12.05 4.61 24.02
CA THR A 67 11.35 3.32 24.25
C THR A 67 10.53 2.88 23.03
N LEU A 68 9.80 3.79 22.37
CA LEU A 68 9.06 3.48 21.13
C LEU A 68 9.98 3.08 19.97
N ALA A 69 11.18 3.67 19.85
CA ALA A 69 12.16 3.27 18.84
C ALA A 69 12.75 1.87 19.13
N SER A 70 13.02 1.55 20.39
CA SER A 70 13.45 0.21 20.82
C SER A 70 12.37 -0.84 20.54
N LEU A 71 11.11 -0.55 20.88
CA LEU A 71 9.96 -1.41 20.56
C LEU A 71 9.75 -1.59 19.04
N GLN A 72 10.04 -0.58 18.21
CA GLN A 72 9.98 -0.68 16.75
C GLN A 72 11.05 -1.65 16.20
N SER A 73 12.25 -1.66 16.77
CA SER A 73 13.30 -2.64 16.48
C SER A 73 12.91 -4.04 16.95
N PHE A 74 12.35 -4.16 18.16
CA PHE A 74 11.86 -5.43 18.71
C PHE A 74 10.75 -6.05 17.85
N SER A 75 9.76 -5.26 17.43
CA SER A 75 8.70 -5.67 16.49
C SER A 75 9.28 -6.13 15.13
N THR A 76 10.36 -5.49 14.68
CA THR A 76 11.07 -5.88 13.44
C THR A 76 11.73 -7.25 13.59
N ALA A 77 12.33 -7.54 14.74
CA ALA A 77 12.91 -8.86 15.02
C ALA A 77 11.85 -9.96 15.18
N LEU A 78 10.72 -9.67 15.84
CA LEU A 78 9.58 -10.60 15.94
C LEU A 78 9.02 -10.96 14.56
N ASN A 79 8.97 -10.03 13.61
CA ASN A 79 8.57 -10.28 12.20
C ASN A 79 9.54 -11.24 11.46
N ILE A 80 10.81 -11.30 11.86
CA ILE A 80 11.76 -12.28 11.32
C ILE A 80 11.60 -13.64 12.01
N LEU A 81 11.36 -13.67 13.34
CA LEU A 81 11.04 -14.90 14.08
C LEU A 81 9.72 -15.55 13.62
N GLU A 82 8.70 -14.77 13.28
CA GLU A 82 7.46 -15.23 12.66
C GLU A 82 7.73 -15.96 11.34
N LYS A 83 8.61 -15.42 10.49
CA LYS A 83 9.00 -16.05 9.21
C LYS A 83 9.77 -17.35 9.42
N TYR A 84 10.63 -17.45 10.44
CA TYR A 84 11.27 -18.72 10.78
C TYR A 84 10.25 -19.78 11.21
N GLY A 85 9.25 -19.42 12.02
CA GLY A 85 8.16 -20.31 12.42
C GLY A 85 7.30 -20.78 11.24
N CYS A 86 6.77 -19.84 10.45
CA CYS A 86 5.96 -20.15 9.26
C CYS A 86 6.72 -20.96 8.18
N ASN A 87 8.04 -20.79 8.06
CA ASN A 87 8.87 -21.61 7.15
C ASN A 87 9.00 -23.08 7.62
N LEU A 88 8.83 -23.35 8.92
CA LEU A 88 8.90 -24.69 9.50
C LEU A 88 7.53 -25.38 9.52
N THR A 89 6.42 -24.64 9.64
CA THR A 89 5.05 -25.21 9.51
C THR A 89 4.63 -25.48 8.06
N ASN A 90 5.25 -24.81 7.07
CA ASN A 90 4.99 -25.04 5.65
C ASN A 90 5.47 -26.45 5.23
N LEU A 91 4.69 -27.15 4.41
CA LEU A 91 5.08 -28.43 3.81
C LEU A 91 6.25 -28.28 2.83
N ASN A 92 6.33 -27.16 2.11
CA ASN A 92 7.37 -26.85 1.15
C ASN A 92 8.51 -26.03 1.80
N ARG A 93 9.20 -26.62 2.79
CA ARG A 93 10.25 -25.92 3.55
C ARG A 93 11.45 -25.52 2.67
N PRO A 94 12.10 -24.36 2.93
CA PRO A 94 13.33 -23.98 2.24
C PRO A 94 14.44 -25.03 2.42
N LYS A 95 15.25 -25.30 1.37
CA LYS A 95 16.27 -26.37 1.37
C LYS A 95 17.24 -26.38 2.58
N TYR A 96 17.50 -25.22 3.17
CA TYR A 96 18.42 -25.03 4.29
C TYR A 96 17.71 -24.78 5.63
N TRP A 97 16.45 -25.20 5.78
CA TRP A 97 15.63 -24.96 6.99
C TRP A 97 16.26 -25.48 8.29
N ARG A 98 17.19 -26.45 8.22
CA ARG A 98 17.82 -27.06 9.40
C ARG A 98 18.82 -26.16 10.14
N THR A 99 19.23 -25.01 9.58
CA THR A 99 20.33 -24.20 10.14
C THR A 99 20.09 -22.69 10.00
N VAL A 100 20.29 -21.95 11.09
CA VAL A 100 20.34 -20.48 11.11
C VAL A 100 21.76 -20.04 11.42
N LYS A 101 22.46 -19.43 10.45
CA LYS A 101 23.85 -18.97 10.63
C LYS A 101 23.90 -17.57 11.24
N HIS A 102 24.71 -17.41 12.29
CA HIS A 102 24.99 -16.13 12.97
C HIS A 102 25.66 -15.09 12.05
N ASN A 103 26.35 -15.54 10.99
CA ASN A 103 26.98 -14.65 10.01
C ASN A 103 25.99 -14.04 8.98
N ASN A 104 24.73 -14.47 8.96
CA ASN A 104 23.72 -13.91 8.07
C ASN A 104 23.41 -12.45 8.47
N PRO A 105 23.58 -11.45 7.58
CA PRO A 105 23.38 -10.04 7.93
C PRO A 105 21.97 -9.70 8.41
N VAL A 106 20.93 -10.36 7.88
CA VAL A 106 19.53 -10.13 8.27
C VAL A 106 19.29 -10.66 9.69
N PHE A 107 19.79 -11.86 10.00
CA PHE A 107 19.73 -12.42 11.35
C PHE A 107 20.46 -11.50 12.34
N LYS A 108 21.72 -11.14 12.03
CA LYS A 108 22.57 -10.31 12.90
C LYS A 108 22.00 -8.91 13.16
N ALA A 109 21.38 -8.29 12.16
CA ALA A 109 20.76 -6.96 12.28
C ALA A 109 19.33 -6.99 12.86
N THR A 110 18.76 -8.15 13.17
CA THR A 110 17.39 -8.25 13.73
C THR A 110 17.32 -9.21 14.93
N VAL A 111 17.22 -10.52 14.69
CA VAL A 111 17.04 -11.56 15.73
C VAL A 111 18.22 -11.62 16.70
N ASP A 112 19.44 -11.36 16.25
CA ASP A 112 20.64 -11.31 17.11
C ASP A 112 20.82 -9.98 17.86
N SER A 113 20.05 -8.94 17.48
CA SER A 113 20.10 -7.62 18.12
C SER A 113 19.14 -7.49 19.31
N ILE A 114 18.31 -8.51 19.56
CA ILE A 114 17.32 -8.54 20.64
C ILE A 114 17.62 -9.63 21.67
N GLN A 115 17.39 -9.32 22.95
CA GLN A 115 17.44 -10.31 24.01
C GLN A 115 16.28 -11.31 23.87
N GLY A 116 16.55 -12.58 24.15
CA GLY A 116 15.63 -13.70 23.93
C GLY A 116 15.51 -14.17 22.47
N GLY A 117 16.04 -13.44 21.47
CA GLY A 117 15.87 -13.79 20.05
C GLY A 117 16.37 -15.20 19.68
N ARG A 118 17.55 -15.58 20.16
CA ARG A 118 18.09 -16.95 20.01
C ARG A 118 17.26 -18.00 20.77
N ALA A 119 16.69 -17.66 21.93
CA ALA A 119 15.88 -18.59 22.71
C ALA A 119 14.59 -18.99 21.99
N VAL A 120 13.96 -18.07 21.24
CA VAL A 120 12.81 -18.39 20.37
C VAL A 120 13.19 -19.37 19.25
N LEU A 121 14.40 -19.27 18.69
CA LEU A 121 14.89 -20.29 17.74
C LEU A 121 15.09 -21.65 18.41
N CYS A 122 15.63 -21.70 19.64
CA CYS A 122 15.71 -22.94 20.41
C CYS A 122 14.32 -23.57 20.64
N LEU A 123 13.28 -22.75 20.91
CA LEU A 123 11.89 -23.20 21.06
C LEU A 123 11.29 -23.78 19.76
N TYR A 124 11.69 -23.28 18.59
CA TYR A 124 11.34 -23.88 17.30
C TYR A 124 12.08 -25.20 17.00
N GLY A 125 13.12 -25.56 17.77
CA GLY A 125 13.89 -26.79 17.59
C GLY A 125 15.34 -26.59 17.11
N TYR A 126 15.81 -25.35 16.92
CA TYR A 126 17.23 -25.07 16.65
C TYR A 126 18.08 -25.16 17.93
N SER A 127 18.07 -26.33 18.59
CA SER A 127 18.69 -26.55 19.90
C SER A 127 20.18 -26.89 19.87
N ASN A 128 20.72 -27.30 18.73
CA ASN A 128 22.14 -27.62 18.58
C ASN A 128 22.95 -26.35 18.32
N GLN A 129 23.87 -25.99 19.21
CA GLN A 129 24.72 -24.80 19.06
C GLN A 129 25.93 -25.11 18.19
N GLN A 130 26.13 -24.33 17.13
CA GLN A 130 27.25 -24.44 16.21
C GLN A 130 28.14 -23.18 16.27
N PRO A 131 29.45 -23.28 15.98
CA PRO A 131 30.34 -22.11 16.01
C PRO A 131 29.87 -20.95 15.12
N ASP A 132 29.21 -21.26 14.00
CA ASP A 132 28.68 -20.26 13.07
C ASP A 132 27.15 -20.13 13.04
N GLY A 133 26.41 -20.78 13.96
CA GLY A 133 24.94 -20.76 13.95
C GLY A 133 24.22 -21.57 15.04
N LEU A 134 22.94 -21.78 14.82
CA LEU A 134 22.11 -22.78 15.50
C LEU A 134 21.58 -23.77 14.46
N SER A 135 21.48 -25.05 14.80
CA SER A 135 20.86 -26.07 13.95
C SER A 135 19.85 -26.93 14.70
N PHE A 136 19.02 -27.64 13.93
CA PHE A 136 18.35 -28.83 14.45
C PHE A 136 19.39 -29.91 14.81
N PRO A 137 19.12 -30.77 15.81
CA PRO A 137 19.87 -32.01 16.04
C PRO A 137 19.81 -32.96 14.84
N ASP A 138 20.85 -33.76 14.63
CA ASP A 138 20.97 -34.62 13.44
C ASP A 138 20.05 -35.85 13.46
N ASP A 139 19.61 -36.28 14.64
CA ASP A 139 18.60 -37.32 14.87
C ASP A 139 17.16 -36.86 14.56
N VAL A 140 16.91 -35.55 14.57
CA VAL A 140 15.59 -34.96 14.31
C VAL A 140 15.40 -34.75 12.81
N GLY A 141 14.74 -35.68 12.13
CA GLY A 141 14.48 -35.61 10.69
C GLY A 141 13.56 -34.44 10.29
N ASP A 142 12.47 -34.25 11.02
CA ASP A 142 11.44 -33.23 10.82
C ASP A 142 11.21 -32.39 12.10
N PRO A 143 10.82 -31.11 11.98
CA PRO A 143 10.48 -30.29 13.14
C PRO A 143 9.15 -30.73 13.76
N ASP A 144 8.99 -30.53 15.07
CA ASP A 144 7.69 -30.62 15.75
C ASP A 144 6.79 -29.47 15.28
N VAL A 145 6.02 -29.72 14.22
CA VAL A 145 5.14 -28.74 13.58
C VAL A 145 4.08 -28.20 14.55
N GLY A 146 3.64 -29.02 15.51
CA GLY A 146 2.70 -28.59 16.56
C GLY A 146 3.34 -27.54 17.47
N ARG A 147 4.46 -27.88 18.13
CA ARG A 147 5.23 -26.93 18.95
C ARG A 147 5.60 -25.67 18.16
N VAL A 148 6.06 -25.81 16.93
CA VAL A 148 6.41 -24.67 16.08
C VAL A 148 5.21 -23.77 15.83
N ALA A 149 4.03 -24.30 15.46
CA ALA A 149 2.81 -23.51 15.29
C ALA A 149 2.43 -22.79 16.60
N SER A 150 2.47 -23.51 17.72
CA SER A 150 2.26 -23.00 19.08
C SER A 150 3.13 -21.80 19.43
N VAL A 151 4.45 -21.89 19.17
CA VAL A 151 5.41 -20.80 19.41
C VAL A 151 5.22 -19.65 18.41
N THR A 152 4.96 -19.97 17.14
CA THR A 152 4.75 -18.97 16.07
C THR A 152 3.53 -18.09 16.38
N LEU A 153 2.42 -18.70 16.83
CA LEU A 153 1.20 -18.00 17.23
C LEU A 153 1.46 -16.98 18.34
N GLU A 154 2.30 -17.33 19.33
CA GLU A 154 2.68 -16.41 20.40
C GLU A 154 3.59 -15.27 19.91
N VAL A 155 4.53 -15.54 19.01
CA VAL A 155 5.38 -14.52 18.36
C VAL A 155 4.53 -13.54 17.53
N MET A 156 3.55 -14.05 16.77
CA MET A 156 2.61 -13.23 15.99
C MET A 156 1.73 -12.35 16.87
N SER A 157 1.21 -12.91 17.97
CA SER A 157 0.40 -12.20 18.97
C SER A 157 1.22 -11.09 19.65
N LEU A 158 2.42 -11.39 20.12
CA LEU A 158 3.29 -10.39 20.75
C LEU A 158 3.65 -9.26 19.78
N ARG A 159 3.99 -9.57 18.52
CA ARG A 159 4.23 -8.54 17.49
C ARG A 159 3.00 -7.64 17.31
N MET A 160 1.80 -8.21 17.26
CA MET A 160 0.56 -7.44 17.13
C MET A 160 0.35 -6.48 18.31
N GLU A 161 0.57 -6.93 19.55
CA GLU A 161 0.46 -6.07 20.73
C GLU A 161 1.51 -4.96 20.74
N ILE A 162 2.77 -5.25 20.42
CA ILE A 162 3.82 -4.22 20.31
C ILE A 162 3.51 -3.21 19.20
N GLU A 163 3.03 -3.65 18.04
CA GLU A 163 2.59 -2.73 16.97
C GLU A 163 1.41 -1.85 17.39
N MET A 164 0.47 -2.36 18.18
CA MET A 164 -0.66 -1.57 18.69
C MET A 164 -0.22 -0.58 19.80
N LEU A 165 0.77 -0.91 20.62
CA LEU A 165 1.38 0.02 21.58
C LEU A 165 2.10 1.17 20.86
N ILE A 166 2.86 0.86 19.79
CA ILE A 166 3.57 1.87 18.99
C ILE A 166 2.58 2.85 18.31
N LYS A 167 1.39 2.37 17.95
CA LYS A 167 0.34 3.17 17.29
C LYS A 167 -0.62 3.87 18.27
N ASP A 168 -0.44 3.71 19.59
CA ASP A 168 -1.40 4.13 20.63
C ASP A 168 -2.83 3.57 20.43
N THR A 169 -2.96 2.38 19.79
CA THR A 169 -4.25 1.70 19.54
C THR A 169 -4.45 0.42 20.38
N HIS A 170 -3.56 0.14 21.33
CA HIS A 170 -3.66 -1.06 22.17
C HIS A 170 -4.90 -1.00 23.08
N PRO A 171 -5.74 -2.05 23.19
CA PRO A 171 -6.94 -2.00 24.05
C PRO A 171 -6.61 -1.97 25.54
N HIS A 172 -5.50 -2.61 25.94
CA HIS A 172 -5.10 -2.80 27.34
C HIS A 172 -3.64 -2.37 27.62
N PRO A 173 -3.25 -1.10 27.35
CA PRO A 173 -1.88 -0.63 27.51
C PRO A 173 -1.42 -0.67 28.99
N GLU A 174 -2.36 -0.68 29.93
CA GLU A 174 -2.10 -0.68 31.38
C GLU A 174 -1.32 -1.89 31.89
N PHE A 175 -1.23 -2.99 31.12
CA PHE A 175 -0.35 -4.11 31.45
C PHE A 175 1.10 -3.82 31.07
N TYR A 176 1.32 -3.27 29.87
CA TYR A 176 2.65 -2.91 29.36
C TYR A 176 3.23 -1.69 30.08
N GLU A 177 2.40 -0.72 30.45
CA GLU A 177 2.78 0.43 31.29
C GLU A 177 3.19 0.05 32.74
N ARG A 178 3.01 -1.20 33.19
CA ARG A 178 3.55 -1.68 34.47
C ARG A 178 4.99 -2.17 34.35
N ILE A 179 5.32 -2.81 33.23
CA ILE A 179 6.63 -3.41 32.96
C ILE A 179 7.58 -2.47 32.20
N VAL A 180 7.04 -1.48 31.47
CA VAL A 180 7.79 -0.41 30.79
C VAL A 180 7.25 0.96 31.24
N PRO A 181 7.71 1.51 32.38
CA PRO A 181 7.11 2.71 32.99
C PRO A 181 7.20 3.97 32.11
N THR A 182 8.20 4.07 31.22
CA THR A 182 8.37 5.21 30.30
C THR A 182 7.21 5.37 29.31
N LEU A 183 6.39 4.34 29.08
CA LEU A 183 5.19 4.43 28.25
C LEU A 183 4.11 5.35 28.87
N ARG A 184 4.05 5.49 30.21
CA ARG A 184 3.02 6.29 30.90
C ARG A 184 3.06 7.78 30.58
N HIS A 185 4.24 8.30 30.26
CA HIS A 185 4.45 9.73 30.04
C HIS A 185 4.12 10.10 28.59
N LYS A 186 2.86 10.51 28.36
CA LYS A 186 2.51 11.32 27.19
C LYS A 186 3.08 12.73 27.42
N ASP A 187 3.99 13.17 26.56
CA ASP A 187 4.77 14.41 26.74
C ASP A 187 3.88 15.67 26.79
N VAL A 188 3.54 16.11 28.00
CA VAL A 188 2.96 17.44 28.25
C VAL A 188 4.10 18.45 28.19
N GLY A 189 4.27 19.06 27.01
CA GLY A 189 5.41 19.94 26.73
C GLY A 189 5.49 21.15 27.67
N LEU A 190 6.56 21.21 28.46
CA LEU A 190 6.94 22.36 29.29
C LEU A 190 8.38 22.77 28.97
N ASN A 191 8.54 23.99 28.47
CA ASN A 191 9.83 24.68 28.47
C ASN A 191 10.03 25.33 29.85
N THR A 192 11.02 24.89 30.62
CA THR A 192 11.68 25.71 31.65
C THR A 192 13.02 25.09 32.02
N ASP A 193 14.11 25.85 31.86
CA ASP A 193 15.31 25.65 32.68
C ASP A 193 14.98 25.97 34.14
N ILE A 194 15.43 25.15 35.08
CA ILE A 194 15.77 25.53 36.48
C ILE A 194 16.56 24.39 37.14
N ALA A 195 17.41 24.74 38.11
CA ALA A 195 18.46 23.88 38.62
C ALA A 195 18.01 22.76 39.57
N CYS A 196 18.83 21.71 39.66
CA CYS A 196 18.77 20.70 40.72
C CYS A 196 19.03 21.32 42.11
N ASN A 197 18.23 20.95 43.12
CA ASN A 197 18.76 20.69 44.47
C ASN A 197 17.76 20.02 45.43
N SER A 198 18.30 19.28 46.40
CA SER A 198 17.70 18.87 47.70
C SER A 198 16.53 17.86 47.69
N PHE A 199 16.67 16.65 48.28
CA PHE A 199 16.66 16.30 49.73
C PHE A 199 15.27 16.46 50.39
N SER A 200 14.64 15.50 51.07
CA SER A 200 14.93 14.09 51.46
C SER A 200 13.55 13.35 51.68
N ALA A 201 13.31 12.22 52.39
CA ALA A 201 14.05 11.34 53.32
C ALA A 201 13.35 9.96 53.51
N SER A 202 13.97 9.06 54.31
CA SER A 202 13.40 7.86 54.97
C SER A 202 12.97 6.64 54.10
N CYS A 203 13.21 5.37 54.48
CA CYS A 203 14.02 4.81 55.59
C CYS A 203 14.55 3.39 55.26
N HIS A 204 15.65 3.00 55.91
CA HIS A 204 16.21 1.63 56.00
C HIS A 204 15.42 0.77 57.03
N PRO A 205 15.62 -0.58 57.19
CA PRO A 205 16.91 -1.32 57.15
C PRO A 205 16.82 -2.75 56.53
N ASP A 206 17.78 -3.69 56.60
CA ASP A 206 19.17 -3.76 57.13
C ASP A 206 20.00 -4.83 56.35
N SER A 207 21.29 -5.00 56.73
CA SER A 207 22.21 -6.13 56.44
C SER A 207 23.38 -5.87 55.47
N GLN A 208 24.36 -5.11 55.98
CA GLN A 208 25.82 -5.39 55.99
C GLN A 208 26.36 -6.49 55.02
N THR A 209 27.46 -6.29 54.29
CA THR A 209 28.81 -6.15 54.90
C THR A 209 29.88 -5.56 53.97
N ARG A 210 30.83 -4.81 54.56
CA ARG A 210 32.26 -4.57 54.19
C ARG A 210 32.63 -4.53 52.69
N SER A 211 33.02 -3.39 52.12
CA SER A 211 34.26 -2.62 52.35
C SER A 211 35.58 -3.35 52.07
N LEU A 212 36.34 -2.86 51.08
CA LEU A 212 37.73 -2.37 51.21
C LEU A 212 38.02 -1.39 50.04
N ALA A 213 39.12 -0.63 50.08
CA ALA A 213 39.26 0.60 49.27
C ALA A 213 40.70 0.97 48.84
N PHE A 214 40.79 1.72 47.72
CA PHE A 214 41.86 2.68 47.35
C PHE A 214 43.31 2.14 47.13
N PRO A 215 44.30 2.95 46.67
CA PRO A 215 44.26 4.13 45.75
C PRO A 215 45.39 4.23 44.68
N LEU A 216 45.11 4.90 43.54
CA LEU A 216 46.04 5.73 42.69
C LEU A 216 47.29 4.99 42.09
N HIS A 217 48.20 5.49 41.23
CA HIS A 217 48.61 6.75 40.55
C HIS A 217 49.24 6.33 39.16
N HIS A 218 49.66 7.13 38.14
CA HIS A 218 49.69 8.57 37.78
C HIS A 218 49.88 8.74 36.24
N GLY A 219 49.53 9.91 35.67
CA GLY A 219 50.15 10.47 34.42
C GLY A 219 49.23 10.51 33.17
N SER A 220 48.88 11.63 32.50
CA SER A 220 49.50 12.94 32.18
C SER A 220 50.40 12.91 30.92
N SER A 221 50.30 13.80 29.91
CA SER A 221 49.30 14.83 29.51
C SER A 221 49.67 15.39 28.10
N ARG A 222 48.97 16.44 27.61
CA ARG A 222 49.25 17.36 26.47
C ARG A 222 48.79 16.90 25.06
N ASP A 223 48.26 17.77 24.17
CA ASP A 223 47.60 19.08 24.35
C ASP A 223 46.86 19.59 23.08
N SER A 224 46.02 20.62 23.25
CA SER A 224 45.63 21.64 22.23
C SER A 224 44.80 21.30 20.97
N ASN A 225 43.48 21.52 21.10
CA ASN A 225 42.67 22.58 20.45
C ASN A 225 42.53 22.77 18.91
N HIS A 226 41.34 23.31 18.58
CA HIS A 226 40.80 23.75 17.27
C HIS A 226 40.44 22.60 16.29
N GLY A 227 39.32 22.63 15.56
CA GLY A 227 38.32 23.69 15.35
C GLY A 227 38.37 24.22 13.91
N LEU A 228 37.25 24.75 13.39
CA LEU A 228 36.98 25.07 11.96
C LEU A 228 36.66 23.81 11.11
N SER A 229 35.99 23.91 9.94
CA SER A 229 34.95 24.85 9.46
C SER A 229 34.31 24.26 8.18
N LEU A 230 33.13 24.74 7.78
CA LEU A 230 32.44 24.28 6.57
C LEU A 230 33.07 24.88 5.29
N SER A 231 33.58 24.02 4.40
CA SER A 231 33.89 24.34 2.99
C SER A 231 33.78 23.03 2.18
N THR A 232 33.11 22.94 1.02
CA THR A 232 33.12 23.77 -0.20
C THR A 232 34.44 23.67 -0.98
N ILE A 233 34.66 22.52 -1.64
CA ILE A 233 35.67 22.27 -2.70
C ILE A 233 35.38 20.87 -3.28
N LYS A 234 35.56 20.52 -4.57
CA LYS A 234 35.59 21.23 -5.87
C LYS A 234 35.21 20.19 -6.93
N THR A 235 34.39 20.53 -7.94
CA THR A 235 34.22 19.66 -9.11
C THR A 235 35.44 19.77 -10.04
N VAL A 236 36.06 18.64 -10.39
CA VAL A 236 37.23 18.58 -11.27
C VAL A 236 36.79 18.81 -12.71
N LYS A 237 37.10 19.98 -13.28
CA LYS A 237 36.88 20.27 -14.70
C LYS A 237 38.06 19.78 -15.54
N PHE A 238 37.82 18.83 -16.44
CA PHE A 238 38.78 18.48 -17.49
C PHE A 238 38.86 19.60 -18.54
N THR A 239 39.81 20.52 -18.37
CA THR A 239 40.06 21.63 -19.30
C THR A 239 40.98 21.21 -20.45
N LYS A 240 40.43 20.59 -21.50
CA LYS A 240 41.19 20.32 -22.72
C LYS A 240 41.32 21.58 -23.57
N LYS A 241 42.46 22.30 -23.44
CA LYS A 241 42.83 23.38 -24.38
C LYS A 241 42.92 22.80 -25.80
N CYS A 242 42.37 23.50 -26.78
CA CYS A 242 42.75 23.37 -28.18
C CYS A 242 42.81 24.77 -28.81
N SER A 243 43.70 24.94 -29.79
CA SER A 243 44.10 26.24 -30.31
C SER A 243 43.14 26.78 -31.37
N THR A 244 43.09 28.11 -31.51
CA THR A 244 42.37 28.79 -32.59
C THR A 244 42.97 28.46 -33.95
N SER A 245 42.22 27.78 -34.81
CA SER A 245 42.50 27.69 -36.26
C SER A 245 41.19 27.59 -37.06
N SER A 246 41.25 27.97 -38.34
CA SER A 246 40.08 28.26 -39.18
C SER A 246 39.25 27.04 -39.55
N ASN A 247 37.93 27.25 -39.66
CA ASN A 247 36.95 26.29 -40.15
C ASN A 247 37.38 25.56 -41.45
N LYS A 248 37.45 24.23 -41.39
CA LYS A 248 37.39 23.30 -42.53
C LYS A 248 36.49 22.13 -42.13
N HIS A 249 35.82 21.51 -43.09
CA HIS A 249 34.85 20.43 -42.84
C HIS A 249 35.47 19.30 -42.03
N SER A 250 34.81 18.87 -40.94
CA SER A 250 35.29 17.79 -40.10
C SER A 250 35.05 16.44 -40.77
N GLU A 251 36.11 15.81 -41.25
CA GLU A 251 36.07 14.41 -41.73
C GLU A 251 35.89 13.39 -40.58
N ASN A 252 35.79 13.83 -39.33
CA ASN A 252 35.76 13.01 -38.13
C ASN A 252 34.33 12.84 -37.56
N CYS A 253 34.09 11.66 -36.97
CA CYS A 253 32.85 11.23 -36.36
C CYS A 253 32.29 12.24 -35.35
N SER A 254 31.02 12.63 -35.52
CA SER A 254 30.33 13.62 -34.68
C SER A 254 30.18 13.20 -33.22
N VAL A 255 30.22 11.90 -32.91
CA VAL A 255 30.07 11.36 -31.54
C VAL A 255 31.40 11.26 -30.79
N CYS A 256 32.44 10.67 -31.40
CA CYS A 256 33.72 10.44 -30.71
C CYS A 256 34.84 11.43 -31.07
N GLY A 257 34.74 12.17 -32.18
CA GLY A 257 35.75 13.11 -32.68
C GLY A 257 37.08 12.50 -33.14
N ILE A 258 37.36 11.24 -32.82
CA ILE A 258 38.65 10.56 -33.00
C ILE A 258 38.78 9.93 -34.39
N PHE A 259 37.79 9.12 -34.80
CA PHE A 259 37.83 8.34 -36.03
C PHE A 259 37.15 9.08 -37.20
N ARG A 260 37.57 8.81 -38.43
CA ARG A 260 36.93 9.36 -39.64
C ARG A 260 35.48 8.88 -39.81
N ILE A 261 34.64 9.70 -40.42
CA ILE A 261 33.26 9.37 -40.79
C ILE A 261 33.28 8.22 -41.80
N SER A 262 32.58 7.13 -41.47
CA SER A 262 32.39 5.95 -42.31
C SER A 262 30.96 5.84 -42.84
N VAL A 263 29.99 6.41 -42.11
CA VAL A 263 28.56 6.37 -42.41
C VAL A 263 27.93 7.74 -42.14
N HIS A 264 27.10 8.23 -43.05
CA HIS A 264 26.20 9.36 -42.78
C HIS A 264 24.78 8.85 -42.53
N CYS A 265 24.14 9.31 -41.46
CA CYS A 265 22.74 9.08 -41.22
C CYS A 265 21.93 10.29 -41.71
N LEU A 266 21.15 10.12 -42.78
CA LEU A 266 20.35 11.20 -43.36
C LEU A 266 19.15 11.57 -42.49
N THR A 267 18.69 10.67 -41.61
CA THR A 267 17.60 10.94 -40.66
C THR A 267 18.09 11.73 -39.44
N CYS A 268 19.32 11.50 -38.97
CA CYS A 268 19.93 12.26 -37.86
C CYS A 268 20.77 13.46 -38.29
N LEU A 269 21.08 13.59 -39.60
CA LEU A 269 21.97 14.60 -40.18
C LEU A 269 23.38 14.61 -39.55
N GLN A 270 23.92 13.42 -39.22
CA GLN A 270 25.23 13.24 -38.59
C GLN A 270 26.13 12.27 -39.36
N GLY A 271 27.44 12.47 -39.26
CA GLY A 271 28.46 11.57 -39.78
C GLY A 271 29.16 10.81 -38.65
N LEU A 272 29.12 9.48 -38.70
CA LEU A 272 29.63 8.57 -37.67
C LEU A 272 30.72 7.67 -38.23
N CYS A 273 31.69 7.26 -37.40
CA CYS A 273 32.53 6.10 -37.72
C CYS A 273 31.72 4.80 -37.52
N SER A 274 32.15 3.70 -38.14
CA SER A 274 31.45 2.41 -38.10
C SER A 274 31.00 1.96 -36.71
N GLU A 275 31.87 2.11 -35.69
CA GLU A 275 31.56 1.64 -34.34
C GLU A 275 30.56 2.56 -33.62
N CYS A 276 30.69 3.88 -33.77
CA CYS A 276 29.68 4.82 -33.26
C CYS A 276 28.35 4.69 -33.99
N ASP A 277 28.35 4.37 -35.29
CA ASP A 277 27.13 4.11 -36.06
C ASP A 277 26.38 2.90 -35.53
N ARG A 278 27.10 1.79 -35.31
CA ARG A 278 26.56 0.55 -34.73
C ARG A 278 25.94 0.78 -33.35
N LEU A 279 26.61 1.55 -32.48
CA LEU A 279 26.10 1.85 -31.14
C LEU A 279 24.91 2.83 -31.17
N TYR A 280 24.99 3.92 -31.93
CA TYR A 280 23.97 4.97 -31.95
C TYR A 280 22.65 4.53 -32.63
N HIS A 281 22.73 3.60 -33.59
CA HIS A 281 21.58 3.02 -34.28
C HIS A 281 21.21 1.61 -33.77
N SER A 282 21.78 1.15 -32.65
CA SER A 282 21.32 -0.07 -31.95
C SER A 282 19.95 0.11 -31.29
N CYS A 283 19.55 1.36 -30.99
CA CYS A 283 18.26 1.69 -30.41
C CYS A 283 17.10 1.45 -31.41
N PRO A 284 15.99 0.79 -31.03
CA PRO A 284 14.85 0.53 -31.91
C PRO A 284 14.29 1.77 -32.63
N GLU A 285 14.25 2.92 -31.95
CA GLU A 285 13.79 4.19 -32.54
C GLU A 285 14.65 4.65 -33.72
N ARG A 286 15.95 4.30 -33.70
CA ARG A 286 16.95 4.76 -34.67
C ARG A 286 17.43 3.66 -35.62
N ALA A 287 17.13 2.39 -35.34
CA ALA A 287 17.55 1.24 -36.13
C ALA A 287 17.16 1.37 -37.62
N ASN A 288 15.96 1.90 -37.89
CA ASN A 288 15.38 2.08 -39.22
C ASN A 288 15.77 3.40 -39.92
N HIS A 289 16.66 4.21 -39.33
CA HIS A 289 17.13 5.45 -39.96
C HIS A 289 17.91 5.18 -41.25
N HIS A 290 17.78 6.06 -42.24
CA HIS A 290 18.47 5.90 -43.52
C HIS A 290 19.97 6.24 -43.38
N ARG A 291 20.81 5.23 -43.60
CA ARG A 291 22.27 5.29 -43.45
C ARG A 291 22.97 5.05 -44.78
N THR A 292 23.97 5.88 -45.10
CA THR A 292 24.74 5.82 -46.35
C THR A 292 26.23 5.71 -46.02
N ALA A 293 26.88 4.63 -46.46
CA ALA A 293 28.31 4.43 -46.26
C ALA A 293 29.16 5.37 -47.14
N VAL A 294 30.29 5.84 -46.61
CA VAL A 294 31.22 6.73 -47.31
C VAL A 294 32.36 5.92 -47.89
N SER A 295 32.28 5.58 -49.18
CA SER A 295 33.37 4.92 -49.89
C SER A 295 34.55 5.88 -50.15
N PRO A 296 35.81 5.48 -49.92
CA PRO A 296 36.98 6.36 -50.00
C PRO A 296 37.43 6.76 -51.43
N ALA A 297 36.55 6.62 -52.43
CA ALA A 297 36.91 6.70 -53.87
C ALA A 297 36.30 7.90 -54.62
N ALA A 298 35.51 8.77 -53.96
CA ALA A 298 34.73 9.82 -54.63
C ALA A 298 35.28 11.26 -54.48
N ALA A 299 36.49 11.44 -53.94
CA ALA A 299 37.06 12.74 -53.59
C ALA A 299 37.68 13.52 -54.79
N ALA A 300 37.11 13.44 -55.99
CA ALA A 300 37.74 13.98 -57.21
C ALA A 300 36.78 14.38 -58.36
N ALA A 301 35.72 15.16 -58.12
CA ALA A 301 35.00 15.86 -59.20
C ALA A 301 34.21 17.12 -58.76
N SER A 302 34.08 18.07 -59.69
CA SER A 302 33.01 19.09 -59.80
C SER A 302 32.71 20.04 -58.63
N SER A 303 33.34 21.22 -58.65
CA SER A 303 32.72 22.46 -58.14
C SER A 303 33.17 23.73 -58.88
N LYS A 304 32.76 23.87 -60.16
CA LYS A 304 32.86 25.16 -60.87
C LYS A 304 31.61 26.01 -60.65
N SER A 305 31.78 27.14 -59.95
CA SER A 305 31.03 28.39 -60.11
C SER A 305 29.48 28.35 -60.08
N ARG A 306 28.90 28.86 -58.99
CA ARG A 306 28.32 30.22 -59.02
C ARG A 306 28.17 30.82 -57.61
N ASN A 307 28.12 32.15 -57.56
CA ASN A 307 28.19 32.97 -56.35
C ASN A 307 26.93 33.85 -56.26
N ARG A 308 26.26 33.91 -55.10
CA ARG A 308 25.41 35.05 -54.70
C ARG A 308 25.13 35.12 -53.20
N HIS A 309 25.27 36.35 -52.70
CA HIS A 309 25.22 36.87 -51.33
C HIS A 309 24.24 36.24 -50.32
N SER A 310 24.72 36.18 -49.07
CA SER A 310 23.92 35.98 -47.86
C SER A 310 23.14 37.23 -47.46
N SER A 311 21.86 37.06 -47.13
CA SER A 311 21.06 38.02 -46.36
C SER A 311 20.36 37.27 -45.23
N SER A 312 20.58 37.70 -43.98
CA SER A 312 19.99 37.03 -42.83
C SER A 312 18.54 37.45 -42.60
N THR A 313 17.72 36.47 -42.21
CA THR A 313 16.27 36.59 -41.98
C THR A 313 15.87 35.86 -40.71
N TRP A 314 14.67 36.13 -40.18
CA TRP A 314 14.09 35.39 -39.06
C TRP A 314 12.65 34.99 -39.37
N CYS A 315 12.25 33.79 -38.94
CA CYS A 315 10.87 33.33 -39.07
C CYS A 315 10.07 33.75 -37.84
N CYS A 316 8.88 34.33 -38.03
CA CYS A 316 7.96 34.61 -36.94
C CYS A 316 7.33 33.32 -36.42
N LEU A 317 7.53 32.99 -35.14
CA LEU A 317 6.98 31.76 -34.53
C LEU A 317 5.44 31.73 -34.47
N HIS A 318 4.75 32.86 -34.66
CA HIS A 318 3.28 32.94 -34.60
C HIS A 318 2.59 32.71 -35.96
N CYS A 319 3.22 33.09 -37.08
CA CYS A 319 2.63 33.00 -38.43
C CYS A 319 3.57 32.44 -39.51
N SER A 320 4.75 31.93 -39.12
CA SER A 320 5.79 31.38 -39.99
C SER A 320 6.35 32.31 -41.09
N LYS A 321 5.92 33.58 -41.14
CA LYS A 321 6.45 34.59 -42.07
C LYS A 321 7.95 34.79 -41.88
N VAL A 322 8.70 34.74 -42.99
CA VAL A 322 10.12 35.10 -43.03
C VAL A 322 10.24 36.63 -43.12
N ASN A 323 10.90 37.25 -42.16
CA ASN A 323 11.14 38.69 -42.04
C ASN A 323 12.64 38.99 -42.15
N ALA A 324 13.02 40.20 -42.58
CA ALA A 324 14.42 40.61 -42.62
C ALA A 324 15.02 40.71 -41.20
N VAL A 325 16.31 40.43 -41.01
CA VAL A 325 16.96 40.47 -39.66
C VAL A 325 16.85 41.82 -38.95
N ARG A 326 16.63 42.91 -39.70
CA ARG A 326 16.42 44.29 -39.20
C ARG A 326 14.98 44.62 -38.81
N ALA A 327 14.00 43.78 -39.17
CA ALA A 327 12.62 43.96 -38.74
C ALA A 327 12.47 43.49 -37.29
N VAL A 328 12.06 44.39 -36.39
CA VAL A 328 11.87 44.10 -34.96
C VAL A 328 10.48 43.52 -34.70
N LEU A 329 9.48 43.91 -35.48
CA LEU A 329 8.14 43.32 -35.52
C LEU A 329 7.98 42.45 -36.79
N CYS A 330 7.04 41.52 -36.79
CA CYS A 330 6.67 40.77 -37.98
C CYS A 330 5.77 41.61 -38.90
N GLU A 331 6.16 41.80 -40.17
CA GLU A 331 5.44 42.63 -41.17
C GLU A 331 4.00 42.17 -41.49
N GLN A 332 3.58 41.01 -40.95
CA GLN A 332 2.29 40.38 -41.23
C GLN A 332 1.33 40.36 -40.01
N CYS A 333 1.84 40.55 -38.80
CA CYS A 333 1.05 40.42 -37.56
C CYS A 333 1.60 41.23 -36.36
N ASP A 334 2.53 42.15 -36.62
CA ASP A 334 3.18 43.09 -35.68
C ASP A 334 3.81 42.47 -34.41
N HIS A 335 3.89 41.14 -34.31
CA HIS A 335 4.48 40.47 -33.16
C HIS A 335 6.00 40.69 -33.07
N PRO A 336 6.54 41.11 -31.90
CA PRO A 336 7.96 41.40 -31.74
C PRO A 336 8.86 40.16 -31.76
N ARG A 337 10.07 40.33 -32.29
CA ARG A 337 11.16 39.36 -32.30
C ARG A 337 11.78 39.24 -30.91
N LEU A 338 11.32 38.26 -30.13
CA LEU A 338 11.81 38.00 -28.77
C LEU A 338 13.32 37.72 -28.73
N GLY A 339 14.05 38.52 -27.94
CA GLY A 339 15.47 38.37 -27.64
C GLY A 339 15.70 38.24 -26.13
N SER A 340 16.68 37.43 -25.73
CA SER A 340 16.93 37.11 -24.31
C SER A 340 17.54 38.29 -23.54
N SER A 341 17.07 38.52 -22.31
CA SER A 341 17.65 39.47 -21.36
C SER A 341 17.48 39.00 -19.91
N LYS A 342 18.36 39.45 -19.01
CA LYS A 342 18.34 39.14 -17.57
C LYS A 342 17.88 40.36 -16.78
N VAL A 343 17.05 40.15 -15.76
CA VAL A 343 16.70 41.17 -14.74
C VAL A 343 16.73 40.52 -13.34
N ALA A 344 16.99 41.33 -12.30
CA ALA A 344 17.11 40.93 -10.90
C ALA A 344 15.74 40.99 -10.15
N PRO A 345 15.60 40.44 -8.93
CA PRO A 345 14.32 40.40 -8.21
C PRO A 345 14.00 41.69 -7.45
N GLU A 346 12.72 41.90 -7.17
CA GLU A 346 12.16 43.01 -6.37
C GLU A 346 11.32 42.46 -5.19
N VAL A 347 11.10 43.26 -4.14
CA VAL A 347 10.76 42.80 -2.78
C VAL A 347 9.36 43.22 -2.31
N GLN A 348 8.55 42.27 -1.82
CA GLN A 348 7.37 42.43 -0.93
C GLN A 348 7.02 41.05 -0.29
N PRO A 349 6.29 40.98 0.84
CA PRO A 349 6.69 41.39 2.18
C PRO A 349 6.65 40.22 3.20
N ASP A 350 7.25 40.38 4.39
CA ASP A 350 7.35 39.30 5.39
C ASP A 350 5.98 38.86 5.98
N PRO A 351 5.75 37.54 6.17
CA PRO A 351 4.53 37.02 6.77
C PRO A 351 4.56 37.13 8.31
N PRO A 352 3.39 37.32 8.97
CA PRO A 352 3.32 37.34 10.44
C PRO A 352 3.73 35.99 11.03
N SER A 353 4.51 36.06 12.12
CA SER A 353 5.30 34.97 12.72
C SER A 353 4.50 33.77 13.23
N GLU A 354 3.20 33.92 13.49
CA GLU A 354 2.31 32.85 13.99
C GLU A 354 0.89 32.94 13.39
N TRP A 355 0.09 31.88 13.56
CA TRP A 355 -1.32 31.83 13.15
C TRP A 355 -2.20 30.89 13.97
N HIS A 356 -3.42 31.34 14.23
CA HIS A 356 -4.46 30.61 14.95
C HIS A 356 -5.26 29.70 14.00
N CYS A 357 -5.42 28.42 14.34
CA CYS A 357 -6.18 27.49 13.52
C CYS A 357 -7.69 27.72 13.64
N LYS A 358 -8.35 28.06 12.52
CA LYS A 358 -9.81 28.30 12.46
C LYS A 358 -10.69 27.06 12.72
N SER A 359 -10.10 25.87 12.91
CA SER A 359 -10.83 24.63 13.27
C SER A 359 -10.74 24.24 14.74
N CYS A 360 -9.57 24.39 15.39
CA CYS A 360 -9.34 23.98 16.78
C CYS A 360 -8.76 25.09 17.68
N THR A 361 -8.71 26.33 17.21
CA THR A 361 -8.13 27.52 17.87
C THR A 361 -6.64 27.49 18.23
N MET A 362 -5.96 26.34 18.12
CA MET A 362 -4.52 26.20 18.41
C MET A 362 -3.64 27.20 17.63
N MET A 363 -2.67 27.80 18.31
CA MET A 363 -1.66 28.71 17.75
C MET A 363 -0.49 27.92 17.15
N ASN A 364 0.01 28.33 15.98
CA ASN A 364 1.03 27.59 15.21
C ASN A 364 2.04 28.58 14.60
N ALA A 365 3.31 28.19 14.47
CA ALA A 365 4.34 29.02 13.83
C ALA A 365 4.05 29.28 12.34
N ALA A 366 4.50 30.42 11.80
CA ALA A 366 4.28 30.85 10.42
C ALA A 366 4.70 29.83 9.36
N SER A 367 5.83 29.15 9.61
CA SER A 367 6.41 28.11 8.76
C SER A 367 5.60 26.82 8.74
N SER A 368 4.70 26.62 9.70
CA SER A 368 3.83 25.45 9.76
C SER A 368 2.61 25.67 8.85
N ILE A 369 2.62 25.03 7.68
CA ILE A 369 1.50 25.11 6.72
C ILE A 369 0.24 24.34 7.17
N LEU A 370 0.40 23.38 8.08
CA LEU A 370 -0.67 22.60 8.71
C LEU A 370 -0.75 22.95 10.20
N CYS A 371 -1.92 22.81 10.82
CA CYS A 371 -2.03 22.94 12.28
C CYS A 371 -1.44 21.72 12.98
N LYS A 372 -0.54 21.92 13.95
CA LYS A 372 0.20 20.83 14.63
C LYS A 372 -0.70 19.85 15.44
N VAL A 373 -1.97 20.19 15.68
CA VAL A 373 -2.91 19.40 16.50
C VAL A 373 -4.03 18.74 15.68
N CYS A 374 -4.41 19.30 14.53
CA CYS A 374 -5.50 18.75 13.70
C CYS A 374 -5.15 18.59 12.22
N GLU A 375 -3.88 18.81 11.86
CA GLU A 375 -3.26 18.66 10.54
C GLU A 375 -3.93 19.43 9.38
N ARG A 376 -4.91 20.28 9.67
CA ARG A 376 -5.60 21.09 8.66
C ARG A 376 -4.72 22.24 8.15
N PRO A 377 -4.69 22.50 6.83
CA PRO A 377 -3.95 23.62 6.24
C PRO A 377 -4.37 24.99 6.79
N ARG A 378 -3.42 25.94 6.83
CA ARG A 378 -3.58 27.34 7.31
C ARG A 378 -4.79 28.10 6.73
N LEU A 379 -5.24 27.72 5.53
CA LEU A 379 -6.34 28.37 4.81
C LEU A 379 -7.67 27.59 4.83
N ALA A 380 -7.75 26.43 5.51
CA ALA A 380 -8.96 25.61 5.53
C ALA A 380 -10.10 26.27 6.34
N THR A 381 -11.19 26.63 5.66
CA THR A 381 -12.44 27.09 6.27
C THR A 381 -13.26 25.93 6.84
N ARG A 382 -14.12 26.23 7.81
CA ARG A 382 -14.93 25.23 8.54
C ARG A 382 -16.08 24.69 7.67
N PRO A 383 -16.17 23.36 7.43
CA PRO A 383 -17.35 22.75 6.83
C PRO A 383 -18.59 22.93 7.72
N LEU A 384 -19.78 22.98 7.12
CA LEU A 384 -21.04 23.04 7.88
C LEU A 384 -21.22 21.75 8.71
N VAL A 385 -21.64 21.90 9.97
CA VAL A 385 -21.80 20.78 10.90
C VAL A 385 -23.24 20.27 10.83
N THR A 386 -23.45 19.12 10.19
CA THR A 386 -24.66 18.30 10.41
C THR A 386 -24.51 17.55 11.73
N SER A 387 -25.32 17.90 12.73
CA SER A 387 -25.25 17.27 14.06
C SER A 387 -25.77 15.82 14.02
N SER A 388 -24.87 14.85 14.21
CA SER A 388 -25.23 13.46 14.46
C SER A 388 -25.38 13.21 15.96
N HIS A 389 -26.56 13.53 16.51
CA HIS A 389 -26.90 13.11 17.88
C HIS A 389 -26.98 11.57 17.95
N PRO A 390 -26.45 10.92 19.00
CA PRO A 390 -26.77 9.53 19.27
C PRO A 390 -28.27 9.40 19.63
N PRO A 391 -28.92 8.27 19.33
CA PRO A 391 -30.33 8.09 19.64
C PRO A 391 -30.55 8.06 21.15
N ILE A 392 -31.26 9.07 21.67
CA ILE A 392 -31.72 9.09 23.06
C ILE A 392 -32.74 7.97 23.23
N THR A 393 -32.42 6.97 24.05
CA THR A 393 -33.41 5.98 24.50
C THR A 393 -34.45 6.67 25.38
N PRO A 394 -35.76 6.60 25.06
CA PRO A 394 -36.78 7.11 25.96
C PRO A 394 -36.79 6.28 27.25
N PRO A 395 -36.99 6.89 28.43
CA PRO A 395 -37.07 6.14 29.67
C PRO A 395 -38.25 5.17 29.63
N ARG A 396 -38.00 3.92 30.01
CA ARG A 396 -39.05 2.90 30.16
C ARG A 396 -40.08 3.39 31.18
N PRO A 397 -41.39 3.42 30.87
CA PRO A 397 -42.39 3.75 31.88
C PRO A 397 -42.34 2.72 33.02
N PRO A 398 -42.60 3.12 34.28
CA PRO A 398 -42.64 2.19 35.40
C PRO A 398 -43.73 1.14 35.18
N ALA A 399 -43.47 -0.10 35.60
CA ALA A 399 -44.43 -1.18 35.45
C ALA A 399 -45.71 -0.90 36.28
N PRO A 400 -46.92 -1.21 35.77
CA PRO A 400 -48.15 -1.02 36.54
C PRO A 400 -48.18 -1.94 37.76
N VAL A 401 -48.16 -1.35 38.96
CA VAL A 401 -48.41 -2.08 40.22
C VAL A 401 -49.92 -2.13 40.43
N LEU A 402 -50.56 -3.14 39.84
CA LEU A 402 -51.93 -3.62 40.10
C LEU A 402 -52.00 -5.06 39.54
N GLY A 403 -52.52 -6.08 40.23
CA GLY A 403 -53.16 -6.05 41.54
C GLY A 403 -54.41 -6.95 41.66
N MET A 404 -54.41 -8.14 41.06
CA MET A 404 -55.39 -9.23 41.31
C MET A 404 -54.81 -10.58 40.84
N PRO A 405 -55.30 -11.73 41.34
CA PRO A 405 -54.72 -13.04 41.03
C PRO A 405 -55.12 -13.57 39.65
N GLY A 406 -54.12 -14.00 38.88
CA GLY A 406 -54.26 -14.79 37.65
C GLY A 406 -53.15 -15.84 37.59
N ASP A 407 -53.46 -17.01 37.05
CA ASP A 407 -52.61 -18.21 37.14
C ASP A 407 -51.27 -18.05 36.37
N PRO A 408 -50.09 -18.12 37.04
CA PRO A 408 -48.78 -17.90 36.42
C PRO A 408 -48.47 -18.81 35.22
N ASP A 409 -49.00 -20.03 35.20
CA ASP A 409 -48.70 -21.02 34.16
C ASP A 409 -49.17 -20.59 32.76
N SER A 410 -50.18 -19.73 32.68
CA SER A 410 -50.69 -19.24 31.38
C SER A 410 -49.67 -18.40 30.60
N GLN A 411 -48.76 -17.70 31.28
CA GLN A 411 -47.79 -16.81 30.64
C GLN A 411 -46.57 -17.58 30.10
N TRP A 412 -46.07 -18.56 30.85
CA TRP A 412 -44.88 -19.35 30.50
C TRP A 412 -45.09 -20.38 29.36
N VAL A 413 -46.34 -20.70 29.04
CA VAL A 413 -46.68 -21.69 27.98
C VAL A 413 -46.60 -21.10 26.56
N GLY A 414 -46.63 -19.77 26.40
CA GLY A 414 -46.56 -19.09 25.10
C GLY A 414 -45.15 -19.06 24.50
N GLU A 415 -44.15 -18.67 25.28
CA GLU A 415 -42.76 -18.51 24.83
C GLU A 415 -42.14 -19.84 24.37
N LYS A 416 -42.44 -20.94 25.08
CA LYS A 416 -42.07 -22.33 24.69
C LYS A 416 -42.68 -22.80 23.35
N LYS A 417 -43.51 -21.98 22.70
CA LYS A 417 -44.13 -22.25 21.38
C LYS A 417 -43.86 -21.15 20.34
N GLY A 418 -42.99 -20.19 20.64
CA GLY A 418 -42.62 -19.11 19.70
C GLY A 418 -43.72 -18.07 19.44
N ILE A 419 -44.67 -17.92 20.38
CA ILE A 419 -45.73 -16.91 20.34
C ILE A 419 -45.31 -15.76 21.25
N SER A 420 -45.34 -14.52 20.76
CA SER A 420 -44.89 -13.36 21.56
C SER A 420 -45.89 -13.01 22.68
N PRO A 421 -45.45 -12.40 23.81
CA PRO A 421 -46.36 -11.99 24.88
C PRO A 421 -47.48 -11.04 24.43
N GLU A 422 -47.19 -10.15 23.47
CA GLU A 422 -48.18 -9.25 22.87
C GLU A 422 -49.25 -10.00 22.07
N GLU A 423 -48.88 -11.06 21.35
CA GLU A 423 -49.82 -11.95 20.67
C GLU A 423 -50.70 -12.72 21.66
N VAL A 424 -50.11 -13.29 22.72
CA VAL A 424 -50.87 -14.03 23.76
C VAL A 424 -51.90 -13.10 24.41
N PHE A 425 -51.48 -11.89 24.81
CA PHE A 425 -52.33 -10.90 25.43
C PHE A 425 -53.45 -10.40 24.50
N THR A 426 -53.11 -10.05 23.25
CA THR A 426 -54.08 -9.56 22.27
C THR A 426 -55.08 -10.66 21.89
N SER A 427 -54.62 -11.92 21.79
CA SER A 427 -55.47 -13.09 21.55
C SER A 427 -56.46 -13.31 22.70
N MET A 428 -56.00 -13.27 23.96
CA MET A 428 -56.88 -13.41 25.13
C MET A 428 -57.95 -12.30 25.20
N LYS A 429 -57.57 -11.06 24.86
CA LYS A 429 -58.48 -9.91 24.80
C LYS A 429 -59.56 -10.07 23.72
N VAL A 430 -59.21 -10.58 22.53
CA VAL A 430 -60.15 -10.80 21.43
C VAL A 430 -61.01 -12.06 21.62
N ALA A 431 -60.48 -13.11 22.26
CA ALA A 431 -61.22 -14.35 22.56
C ALA A 431 -62.26 -14.23 23.70
N GLY A 432 -62.41 -13.04 24.31
CA GLY A 432 -63.50 -12.74 25.24
C GLY A 432 -63.51 -13.56 26.53
N GLY A 433 -62.34 -14.00 27.01
CA GLY A 433 -62.18 -14.70 28.29
C GLY A 433 -62.78 -16.11 28.39
N LYS A 434 -63.38 -16.66 27.33
CA LYS A 434 -64.06 -17.97 27.33
C LYS A 434 -63.09 -19.17 27.29
N GLY A 435 -62.29 -19.35 28.34
CA GLY A 435 -61.66 -20.63 28.73
C GLY A 435 -60.73 -21.36 27.73
N MET A 436 -60.57 -20.87 26.50
CA MET A 436 -59.81 -21.53 25.46
C MET A 436 -58.33 -21.17 25.57
N LEU A 437 -57.47 -22.19 25.63
CA LEU A 437 -56.02 -22.05 25.72
C LEU A 437 -55.50 -21.15 24.59
N SER A 438 -54.90 -19.99 24.90
CA SER A 438 -54.48 -18.98 23.90
C SER A 438 -53.61 -19.57 22.76
N CYS A 439 -52.88 -20.64 23.04
CA CYS A 439 -52.11 -21.43 22.08
C CYS A 439 -52.90 -22.14 20.96
N SER A 440 -54.20 -22.43 21.13
CA SER A 440 -55.03 -23.00 20.05
C SER A 440 -55.54 -21.90 19.13
N TRP A 441 -56.17 -20.86 19.69
CA TRP A 441 -56.69 -19.70 18.96
C TRP A 441 -55.62 -19.02 18.09
N SER A 442 -54.38 -18.93 18.61
CA SER A 442 -53.21 -18.42 17.87
C SER A 442 -52.84 -19.24 16.62
N LYS A 443 -53.32 -20.49 16.50
CA LYS A 443 -53.07 -21.41 15.38
C LYS A 443 -54.27 -21.61 14.46
N THR A 444 -55.50 -21.54 14.98
CA THR A 444 -56.74 -21.75 14.21
C THR A 444 -57.35 -20.44 13.71
N ASP A 445 -57.61 -19.52 14.63
CA ASP A 445 -58.48 -18.36 14.40
C ASP A 445 -57.68 -17.12 13.99
N LEU A 446 -56.51 -16.92 14.59
CA LEU A 446 -55.62 -15.81 14.25
C LEU A 446 -55.27 -15.79 12.74
N PRO A 447 -54.86 -16.89 12.08
CA PRO A 447 -54.59 -16.86 10.64
C PRO A 447 -55.78 -16.42 9.77
N LEU A 448 -57.01 -16.82 10.15
CA LEU A 448 -58.25 -16.43 9.45
C LEU A 448 -58.56 -14.95 9.66
N LEU A 449 -58.37 -14.44 10.87
CA LEU A 449 -58.54 -13.02 11.22
C LEU A 449 -57.50 -12.14 10.50
N LEU A 450 -56.24 -12.59 10.41
CA LEU A 450 -55.21 -11.89 9.63
C LEU A 450 -55.55 -11.88 8.13
N ASP A 451 -56.07 -12.96 7.58
CA ASP A 451 -56.51 -12.99 6.18
C ASP A 451 -57.77 -12.13 5.95
N GLN A 452 -58.67 -12.01 6.92
CA GLN A 452 -59.76 -11.03 6.89
C GLN A 452 -59.23 -9.59 6.81
N ILE A 453 -58.25 -9.22 7.63
CA ILE A 453 -57.59 -7.89 7.57
C ILE A 453 -56.96 -7.65 6.20
N ARG A 454 -56.30 -8.67 5.62
CA ARG A 454 -55.69 -8.57 4.27
C ARG A 454 -56.75 -8.35 3.18
N MET A 455 -57.91 -8.99 3.29
CA MET A 455 -59.03 -8.79 2.37
C MET A 455 -59.70 -7.41 2.54
N LEU A 456 -59.85 -6.93 3.78
CA LEU A 456 -60.34 -5.57 4.05
C LEU A 456 -59.43 -4.51 3.43
N VAL A 457 -58.11 -4.63 3.59
CA VAL A 457 -57.13 -3.72 2.96
C VAL A 457 -57.19 -3.76 1.43
N ALA A 458 -57.31 -4.96 0.85
CA ALA A 458 -57.46 -5.11 -0.60
C ALA A 458 -58.73 -4.41 -1.14
N ALA A 459 -59.84 -4.50 -0.40
CA ALA A 459 -61.09 -3.81 -0.75
C ALA A 459 -61.00 -2.29 -0.58
N SER A 460 -60.47 -1.80 0.56
CA SER A 460 -60.30 -0.37 0.81
C SER A 460 -59.31 0.28 -0.16
N PHE A 461 -58.24 -0.42 -0.58
CA PHE A 461 -57.34 0.10 -1.61
C PHE A 461 -58.06 0.31 -2.95
N LEU A 462 -58.91 -0.64 -3.37
CA LEU A 462 -59.72 -0.50 -4.59
C LEU A 462 -60.70 0.68 -4.48
N GLN A 463 -61.30 0.91 -3.32
CA GLN A 463 -62.15 2.08 -3.08
C GLN A 463 -61.35 3.40 -3.19
N CYS A 464 -60.19 3.50 -2.54
CA CYS A 464 -59.31 4.68 -2.61
C CYS A 464 -58.76 4.96 -4.03
N VAL A 465 -58.71 3.96 -4.92
CA VAL A 465 -58.31 4.12 -6.33
C VAL A 465 -59.50 4.43 -7.25
N SER A 466 -60.74 4.30 -6.77
CA SER A 466 -61.97 4.48 -7.56
C SER A 466 -62.73 5.77 -7.25
N ASP A 467 -62.36 6.52 -6.21
CA ASP A 467 -62.99 7.80 -5.82
C ASP A 467 -62.33 8.98 -6.58
N PRO A 468 -63.04 9.69 -7.50
CA PRO A 468 -62.48 10.80 -8.26
C PRO A 468 -62.33 12.10 -7.44
N THR A 469 -62.78 12.13 -6.19
CA THR A 469 -63.14 13.38 -5.48
C THR A 469 -62.07 13.88 -4.51
N GLN A 470 -60.92 13.20 -4.38
CA GLN A 470 -59.78 13.67 -3.57
C GLN A 470 -58.61 14.17 -4.44
N PRO A 471 -57.91 15.24 -4.01
CA PRO A 471 -56.72 15.73 -4.73
C PRO A 471 -55.60 14.68 -4.65
N SER A 472 -55.19 14.16 -5.80
CA SER A 472 -54.23 13.07 -5.91
C SER A 472 -52.82 13.48 -5.46
N SER A 473 -52.42 13.08 -4.25
CA SER A 473 -51.04 13.19 -3.76
C SER A 473 -50.09 12.12 -4.34
N MET A 474 -50.28 11.81 -5.63
CA MET A 474 -49.51 10.89 -6.46
C MET A 474 -49.13 11.62 -7.76
N PRO A 475 -47.91 11.46 -8.28
CA PRO A 475 -47.52 12.11 -9.53
C PRO A 475 -48.29 11.51 -10.71
N ASN A 476 -48.84 12.37 -11.58
CA ASN A 476 -49.37 11.98 -12.88
C ASN A 476 -48.19 11.72 -13.84
N GLU A 477 -47.77 10.47 -13.97
CA GLU A 477 -46.90 10.06 -15.09
C GLU A 477 -47.74 9.82 -16.35
N VAL A 478 -47.65 10.75 -17.30
CA VAL A 478 -47.95 10.48 -18.71
C VAL A 478 -46.84 9.56 -19.23
N PRO A 479 -47.16 8.40 -19.84
CA PRO A 479 -46.12 7.50 -20.31
C PRO A 479 -45.35 8.14 -21.48
N PRO A 480 -44.00 8.16 -21.46
CA PRO A 480 -43.23 8.48 -22.64
C PRO A 480 -43.44 7.41 -23.70
N ALA A 481 -43.44 7.80 -24.96
CA ALA A 481 -43.56 6.87 -26.07
C ALA A 481 -42.25 6.09 -26.30
N ASP A 482 -42.44 4.86 -26.79
CA ASP A 482 -41.43 3.96 -27.37
C ASP A 482 -40.37 3.32 -26.44
N VAL A 483 -40.47 1.99 -26.28
CA VAL A 483 -39.42 1.01 -26.62
C VAL A 483 -39.90 -0.41 -26.28
N GLY A 484 -39.84 -1.33 -27.26
CA GLY A 484 -39.65 -2.77 -27.01
C GLY A 484 -40.83 -3.58 -26.44
N THR A 485 -41.87 -3.82 -27.23
CA THR A 485 -42.95 -4.76 -26.88
C THR A 485 -42.44 -6.19 -26.64
N ARG A 486 -42.82 -6.80 -25.51
CA ARG A 486 -42.87 -8.26 -25.33
C ARG A 486 -44.30 -8.70 -24.98
N PRO A 487 -44.94 -9.61 -25.74
CA PRO A 487 -46.29 -10.07 -25.45
C PRO A 487 -46.27 -11.08 -24.29
N GLY A 488 -47.08 -10.85 -23.25
CA GLY A 488 -47.14 -11.75 -22.09
C GLY A 488 -47.71 -11.19 -20.78
N SER A 489 -48.43 -10.05 -20.81
CA SER A 489 -49.04 -9.47 -19.60
C SER A 489 -50.55 -9.73 -19.58
N ALA A 490 -50.96 -10.84 -18.96
CA ALA A 490 -52.35 -11.03 -18.56
C ALA A 490 -52.68 -10.04 -17.43
N GLY A 491 -53.79 -9.32 -17.52
CA GLY A 491 -54.06 -8.10 -16.75
C GLY A 491 -53.85 -8.23 -15.24
N ILE A 492 -52.71 -7.72 -14.75
CA ILE A 492 -52.38 -7.68 -13.32
C ILE A 492 -53.33 -6.70 -12.63
N LYS A 493 -54.29 -7.24 -11.88
CA LYS A 493 -55.22 -6.44 -11.06
C LYS A 493 -54.41 -5.58 -10.08
N ARG A 494 -54.62 -4.27 -10.09
CA ARG A 494 -53.99 -3.28 -9.18
C ARG A 494 -54.53 -3.42 -7.74
N VAL A 495 -54.31 -4.58 -7.11
CA VAL A 495 -54.79 -4.90 -5.77
C VAL A 495 -53.59 -4.99 -4.84
N VAL A 496 -53.50 -4.07 -3.88
CA VAL A 496 -52.47 -4.13 -2.84
C VAL A 496 -52.79 -5.29 -1.89
N GLN A 497 -52.12 -6.41 -2.11
CA GLN A 497 -52.11 -7.53 -1.17
C GLN A 497 -51.03 -7.29 -0.12
N LEU A 498 -51.41 -7.32 1.17
CA LEU A 498 -50.47 -7.38 2.28
C LEU A 498 -49.94 -8.80 2.50
N SER A 499 -48.78 -8.90 3.14
CA SER A 499 -48.30 -10.13 3.78
C SER A 499 -49.11 -10.45 5.05
N ARG A 500 -49.01 -11.68 5.57
CA ARG A 500 -49.56 -12.00 6.90
C ARG A 500 -48.78 -11.31 8.02
N ALA A 501 -47.49 -11.03 7.83
CA ALA A 501 -46.67 -10.30 8.80
C ALA A 501 -47.18 -8.86 9.01
N GLU A 502 -47.46 -8.13 7.92
CA GLU A 502 -48.04 -6.76 8.00
C GLU A 502 -49.40 -6.74 8.68
N ALA A 503 -50.28 -7.68 8.32
CA ALA A 503 -51.59 -7.79 8.96
C ALA A 503 -51.46 -8.11 10.46
N LYS A 504 -50.50 -8.95 10.85
CA LYS A 504 -50.20 -9.29 12.25
C LYS A 504 -49.70 -8.07 13.01
N GLN A 505 -48.71 -7.36 12.47
CA GLN A 505 -48.14 -6.18 13.11
C GLN A 505 -49.20 -5.08 13.29
N ALA A 506 -50.05 -4.85 12.29
CA ALA A 506 -51.14 -3.88 12.40
C ALA A 506 -52.24 -4.31 13.38
N TRP A 507 -52.54 -5.61 13.48
CA TRP A 507 -53.51 -6.16 14.43
C TRP A 507 -53.05 -6.02 15.89
N LEU A 508 -51.77 -6.33 16.17
CA LEU A 508 -51.13 -6.08 17.46
C LEU A 508 -51.12 -4.58 17.78
N SER A 509 -50.68 -3.73 16.84
CA SER A 509 -50.66 -2.27 17.01
C SER A 509 -52.06 -1.66 17.22
N ALA A 510 -53.10 -2.26 16.65
CA ALA A 510 -54.49 -1.87 16.89
C ALA A 510 -55.04 -2.38 18.24
N GLY A 511 -54.35 -3.30 18.92
CA GLY A 511 -54.78 -3.91 20.17
C GLY A 511 -55.96 -4.86 19.99
N GLY A 512 -56.04 -5.57 18.86
CA GLY A 512 -57.03 -6.62 18.57
C GLY A 512 -58.09 -6.26 17.53
N ASP A 513 -58.24 -4.97 17.19
CA ASP A 513 -59.30 -4.43 16.34
C ASP A 513 -58.99 -4.59 14.83
N THR A 514 -59.81 -5.35 14.11
CA THR A 514 -59.62 -5.67 12.67
C THR A 514 -59.82 -4.47 11.75
N GLY A 515 -60.76 -3.57 12.05
CA GLY A 515 -61.06 -2.40 11.22
C GLY A 515 -60.00 -1.31 11.36
N ARG A 516 -59.57 -1.04 12.59
CA ARG A 516 -58.44 -0.15 12.88
C ARG A 516 -57.12 -0.73 12.33
N ALA A 517 -56.89 -2.04 12.46
CA ALA A 517 -55.73 -2.70 11.86
C ALA A 517 -55.68 -2.57 10.34
N ALA A 518 -56.79 -2.84 9.63
CA ALA A 518 -56.85 -2.67 8.18
C ALA A 518 -56.58 -1.22 7.76
N THR A 519 -57.25 -0.26 8.40
CA THR A 519 -57.08 1.18 8.08
C THR A 519 -55.64 1.66 8.35
N GLN A 520 -55.00 1.16 9.42
CA GLN A 520 -53.60 1.48 9.72
C GLN A 520 -52.64 0.83 8.71
N ALA A 521 -52.78 -0.46 8.46
CA ALA A 521 -51.91 -1.21 7.55
C ALA A 521 -51.93 -0.65 6.13
N LEU A 522 -53.09 -0.19 5.64
CA LEU A 522 -53.20 0.49 4.35
C LEU A 522 -52.41 1.82 4.33
N ARG A 523 -52.50 2.64 5.37
CA ARG A 523 -51.74 3.90 5.47
C ARG A 523 -50.23 3.63 5.56
N ASP A 524 -49.80 2.67 6.38
CA ASP A 524 -48.39 2.31 6.52
C ASP A 524 -47.81 1.79 5.20
N ARG A 525 -48.58 0.95 4.49
CA ARG A 525 -48.22 0.39 3.17
C ARG A 525 -48.03 1.47 2.10
N LEU A 526 -48.86 2.51 2.10
CA LEU A 526 -48.72 3.66 1.20
C LEU A 526 -47.49 4.50 1.55
N THR A 527 -47.25 4.77 2.83
CA THR A 527 -46.05 5.50 3.30
C THR A 527 -44.76 4.78 2.91
N LYS A 528 -44.69 3.45 3.12
CA LYS A 528 -43.54 2.61 2.77
C LYS A 528 -43.25 2.59 1.26
N VAL A 529 -44.27 2.69 0.40
CA VAL A 529 -44.06 2.84 -1.06
C VAL A 529 -43.61 4.24 -1.43
N LYS A 530 -44.13 5.29 -0.78
CA LYS A 530 -43.63 6.67 -0.98
C LYS A 530 -42.15 6.81 -0.57
N GLU A 531 -41.71 6.12 0.48
CA GLU A 531 -40.30 6.04 0.87
C GLU A 531 -39.42 5.39 -0.22
N LEU A 532 -39.82 4.23 -0.76
CA LEU A 532 -39.09 3.58 -1.86
C LEU A 532 -39.08 4.43 -3.15
N HIS A 533 -40.16 5.17 -3.43
CA HIS A 533 -40.24 6.07 -4.57
C HIS A 533 -39.24 7.23 -4.45
N LEU A 534 -39.12 7.83 -3.25
CA LEU A 534 -38.11 8.87 -2.97
C LEU A 534 -36.67 8.36 -3.10
N LEU A 535 -36.43 7.05 -3.01
CA LEU A 535 -35.14 6.40 -3.26
C LEU A 535 -34.87 6.06 -4.75
N GLY A 536 -35.71 6.54 -5.68
CA GLY A 536 -35.50 6.35 -7.13
C GLY A 536 -36.00 5.01 -7.68
N PHE A 537 -37.08 4.48 -7.10
CA PHE A 537 -37.80 3.30 -7.58
C PHE A 537 -39.25 3.69 -7.93
N THR A 538 -39.47 4.04 -9.20
CA THR A 538 -40.74 4.61 -9.68
C THR A 538 -41.86 3.59 -9.88
N ASP A 539 -41.55 2.31 -10.09
CA ASP A 539 -42.55 1.24 -10.25
C ASP A 539 -43.27 0.92 -8.92
N VAL A 540 -44.36 1.66 -8.69
CA VAL A 540 -45.28 1.53 -7.55
C VAL A 540 -45.80 0.09 -7.39
N ALA A 541 -46.06 -0.62 -8.49
CA ALA A 541 -46.61 -1.98 -8.43
C ALA A 541 -45.55 -2.98 -7.97
N HIS A 542 -44.32 -2.87 -8.50
CA HIS A 542 -43.19 -3.68 -8.07
C HIS A 542 -42.76 -3.37 -6.63
N CYS A 543 -42.79 -2.10 -6.21
CA CYS A 543 -42.56 -1.70 -4.82
C CYS A 543 -43.59 -2.33 -3.86
N HIS A 544 -44.88 -2.34 -4.21
CA HIS A 544 -45.89 -3.06 -3.41
C HIS A 544 -45.61 -4.57 -3.34
N GLU A 545 -45.27 -5.21 -4.46
CA GLU A 545 -45.00 -6.66 -4.49
C GLU A 545 -43.74 -7.03 -3.69
N LEU A 546 -42.64 -6.29 -3.80
CA LEU A 546 -41.42 -6.57 -3.05
C LEU A 546 -41.55 -6.25 -1.56
N LEU A 547 -42.38 -5.27 -1.16
CA LEU A 547 -42.79 -5.10 0.23
C LEU A 547 -43.68 -6.28 0.70
N ARG A 548 -44.51 -6.89 -0.17
CA ARG A 548 -45.28 -8.11 0.17
C ARG A 548 -44.34 -9.29 0.47
N GLN A 549 -43.34 -9.49 -0.38
CA GLN A 549 -42.34 -10.56 -0.25
C GLN A 549 -41.45 -10.34 0.99
N SER A 550 -41.16 -9.09 1.33
CA SER A 550 -40.32 -8.70 2.48
C SER A 550 -41.09 -8.61 3.80
N GLY A 551 -42.30 -9.16 3.89
CA GLY A 551 -43.10 -9.12 5.13
C GLY A 551 -43.51 -7.71 5.59
N GLY A 552 -43.45 -6.71 4.69
CA GLY A 552 -43.64 -5.30 4.98
C GLY A 552 -42.36 -4.50 5.23
N GLU A 553 -41.17 -5.11 5.21
CA GLU A 553 -39.93 -4.43 5.54
C GLU A 553 -39.34 -3.64 4.38
N VAL A 554 -39.17 -2.32 4.58
CA VAL A 554 -38.62 -1.40 3.58
C VAL A 554 -37.18 -1.76 3.23
N ARG A 555 -36.36 -2.10 4.23
CA ARG A 555 -34.97 -2.56 4.00
C ARG A 555 -34.90 -3.86 3.19
N GLY A 556 -35.84 -4.79 3.42
CA GLY A 556 -35.94 -6.02 2.63
C GLY A 556 -36.32 -5.73 1.18
N ALA A 557 -37.37 -4.91 0.97
CA ALA A 557 -37.83 -4.54 -0.36
C ALA A 557 -36.77 -3.75 -1.13
N LEU A 558 -36.07 -2.84 -0.47
CA LEU A 558 -34.95 -2.08 -1.02
C LEU A 558 -33.79 -2.99 -1.45
N ALA A 559 -33.43 -4.00 -0.65
CA ALA A 559 -32.40 -4.96 -1.03
C ALA A 559 -32.81 -5.81 -2.25
N LEU A 560 -34.08 -6.18 -2.37
CA LEU A 560 -34.63 -6.86 -3.55
C LEU A 560 -34.66 -5.95 -4.79
N LEU A 561 -35.01 -4.67 -4.64
CA LEU A 561 -34.98 -3.65 -5.69
C LEU A 561 -33.57 -3.30 -6.18
N GLN A 562 -32.58 -3.29 -5.27
CA GLN A 562 -31.20 -2.94 -5.58
C GLN A 562 -30.44 -4.08 -6.27
N ARG A 563 -30.71 -5.35 -5.92
CA ARG A 563 -29.95 -6.51 -6.44
C ARG A 563 -29.89 -6.56 -7.98
N PRO A 564 -30.99 -6.40 -8.75
CA PRO A 564 -30.92 -6.36 -10.22
C PRO A 564 -30.09 -5.19 -10.79
N ARG A 565 -30.06 -4.03 -10.12
CA ARG A 565 -29.23 -2.89 -10.53
C ARG A 565 -27.73 -3.13 -10.28
N LEU A 566 -27.39 -3.93 -9.26
CA LEU A 566 -26.01 -4.30 -8.91
C LEU A 566 -25.48 -5.54 -9.66
N GLU A 567 -26.36 -6.38 -10.18
CA GLU A 567 -26.04 -7.62 -10.91
C GLU A 567 -24.96 -7.46 -12.02
N PRO A 568 -24.94 -6.38 -12.84
CA PRO A 568 -23.88 -6.17 -13.83
C PRO A 568 -22.51 -5.84 -13.21
N PHE A 569 -22.46 -5.33 -11.98
CA PHE A 569 -21.22 -5.09 -11.24
C PHE A 569 -20.74 -6.38 -10.60
N HIS A 570 -21.65 -7.13 -9.96
CA HIS A 570 -21.37 -8.45 -9.38
C HIS A 570 -20.77 -9.41 -10.43
N LYS A 571 -21.39 -9.49 -11.62
CA LYS A 571 -20.88 -10.29 -12.75
C LYS A 571 -19.54 -9.83 -13.32
N ARG A 572 -19.10 -8.58 -13.11
CA ARG A 572 -17.76 -8.12 -13.51
C ARG A 572 -16.70 -8.46 -12.47
N ILE A 573 -17.03 -8.37 -11.18
CA ILE A 573 -16.11 -8.70 -10.07
C ILE A 573 -15.72 -10.18 -10.11
N TRP A 574 -16.65 -11.07 -10.47
CA TRP A 574 -16.43 -12.52 -10.55
C TRP A 574 -16.29 -13.03 -12.00
N SER A 575 -15.65 -12.24 -12.88
CA SER A 575 -15.38 -12.65 -14.27
C SER A 575 -13.89 -12.92 -14.47
N ASP A 576 -13.53 -14.10 -14.98
CA ASP A 576 -12.15 -14.51 -15.32
C ASP A 576 -11.59 -13.79 -16.58
N LYS A 577 -12.05 -12.56 -16.86
CA LYS A 577 -11.63 -11.77 -18.00
C LYS A 577 -10.59 -10.74 -17.53
N PRO A 578 -9.46 -10.58 -18.24
CA PRO A 578 -8.47 -9.58 -17.86
C PRO A 578 -9.11 -8.19 -17.86
N GLU A 579 -8.81 -7.38 -16.84
CA GLU A 579 -9.34 -6.03 -16.75
C GLU A 579 -8.85 -5.20 -17.95
N PRO A 580 -9.72 -4.49 -18.69
CA PRO A 580 -9.30 -3.74 -19.87
C PRO A 580 -8.28 -2.64 -19.50
N PRO A 581 -7.29 -2.33 -20.35
CA PRO A 581 -6.27 -1.33 -20.05
C PRO A 581 -6.86 0.06 -19.75
N ILE A 582 -6.08 0.95 -19.13
CA ILE A 582 -6.53 2.32 -18.86
C ILE A 582 -6.48 3.13 -20.15
N ASN A 583 -7.66 3.48 -20.68
CA ASN A 583 -7.77 4.43 -21.79
C ASN A 583 -7.51 5.85 -21.28
N ILE A 584 -6.29 6.36 -21.54
CA ILE A 584 -5.84 7.72 -21.19
C ILE A 584 -6.66 8.82 -21.87
N HIS A 585 -7.32 8.52 -23.00
CA HIS A 585 -8.13 9.45 -23.78
C HIS A 585 -9.64 9.33 -23.49
N HIS A 586 -10.03 8.69 -22.38
CA HIS A 586 -11.43 8.60 -21.96
C HIS A 586 -11.99 9.99 -21.56
N PRO A 587 -13.22 10.37 -21.97
CA PRO A 587 -13.76 11.71 -21.72
C PRO A 587 -14.00 12.02 -20.23
N ASP A 588 -14.44 11.04 -19.43
CA ASP A 588 -14.44 11.21 -17.97
C ASP A 588 -13.02 11.01 -17.41
N LYS A 589 -12.34 12.13 -17.15
CA LYS A 589 -11.03 12.18 -16.47
C LYS A 589 -11.08 11.66 -15.03
N GLN A 590 -12.20 11.84 -14.34
CA GLN A 590 -12.37 11.35 -12.96
C GLN A 590 -12.45 9.82 -12.94
N GLN A 591 -13.06 9.20 -13.95
CA GLN A 591 -13.00 7.75 -14.14
C GLN A 591 -11.56 7.27 -14.34
N ILE A 592 -10.74 7.98 -15.15
CA ILE A 592 -9.32 7.63 -15.31
C ILE A 592 -8.58 7.74 -13.97
N CYS A 593 -8.72 8.85 -13.24
CA CYS A 593 -8.05 9.03 -11.95
C CYS A 593 -8.47 8.00 -10.89
N ARG A 594 -9.75 7.57 -10.87
CA ARG A 594 -10.21 6.45 -10.02
C ARG A 594 -9.53 5.13 -10.39
N ARG A 595 -9.37 4.84 -11.69
CA ARG A 595 -8.70 3.61 -12.16
C ARG A 595 -7.19 3.64 -11.90
N LEU A 596 -6.53 4.78 -12.12
CA LEU A 596 -5.12 4.98 -11.76
C LEU A 596 -4.89 4.77 -10.25
N LEU A 597 -5.77 5.31 -9.41
CA LEU A 597 -5.71 5.14 -7.96
C LEU A 597 -5.85 3.66 -7.56
N ALA A 598 -6.86 2.97 -8.10
CA ALA A 598 -7.21 1.60 -7.72
C ALA A 598 -6.26 0.52 -8.30
N MET A 599 -5.81 0.67 -9.55
CA MET A 599 -4.96 -0.33 -10.21
C MET A 599 -3.48 -0.20 -9.82
N TYR A 600 -3.00 1.01 -9.55
CA TYR A 600 -1.58 1.27 -9.34
C TYR A 600 -1.24 1.73 -7.92
N ASP A 601 -2.21 1.93 -7.01
CA ASP A 601 -2.00 2.40 -5.64
C ASP A 601 -1.14 3.69 -5.59
N LEU A 602 -1.71 4.78 -6.12
CA LEU A 602 -1.07 6.09 -6.14
C LEU A 602 -1.30 6.86 -4.82
N PRO A 603 -0.29 7.57 -4.26
CA PRO A 603 -0.38 8.13 -2.90
C PRO A 603 -1.50 9.14 -2.64
N SER A 604 -2.07 9.76 -3.69
CA SER A 604 -3.24 10.65 -3.55
C SER A 604 -3.94 10.90 -4.89
N TRP A 605 -5.15 11.46 -4.82
CA TRP A 605 -5.87 11.94 -6.01
C TRP A 605 -5.06 12.91 -6.87
N GLY A 606 -4.31 13.83 -6.23
CA GLY A 606 -3.45 14.78 -6.94
C GLY A 606 -2.28 14.09 -7.67
N ARG A 607 -1.79 12.94 -7.18
CA ARG A 607 -0.84 12.11 -7.94
C ARG A 607 -1.51 11.47 -9.16
N CYS A 608 -2.77 11.04 -9.07
CA CYS A 608 -3.51 10.54 -10.23
C CYS A 608 -3.71 11.61 -11.32
N GLU A 609 -4.07 12.83 -10.92
CA GLU A 609 -4.22 13.96 -11.84
C GLU A 609 -2.88 14.39 -12.45
N LEU A 610 -1.80 14.39 -11.66
CA LEU A 610 -0.44 14.63 -12.16
C LEU A 610 -0.02 13.57 -13.20
N ALA A 611 -0.19 12.29 -12.91
CA ALA A 611 0.10 11.20 -13.84
C ALA A 611 -0.70 11.34 -15.14
N LEU A 612 -2.02 11.55 -15.05
CA LEU A 612 -2.88 11.77 -16.23
C LEU A 612 -2.42 12.99 -17.04
N SER A 613 -2.04 14.08 -16.38
CA SER A 613 -1.57 15.31 -17.04
C SER A 613 -0.19 15.19 -17.69
N LEU A 614 0.60 14.17 -17.36
CA LEU A 614 1.87 13.83 -18.01
C LEU A 614 1.65 12.87 -19.17
N LEU A 615 0.73 11.91 -19.03
CA LEU A 615 0.39 10.93 -20.08
C LEU A 615 -0.41 11.52 -21.25
N VAL A 616 -1.13 12.62 -21.02
CA VAL A 616 -1.82 13.39 -22.07
C VAL A 616 -0.88 14.38 -22.77
N GLU A 617 0.30 14.68 -22.20
CA GLU A 617 1.25 15.63 -22.78
C GLU A 617 1.87 15.04 -24.07
N HIS A 618 1.58 15.69 -25.21
CA HIS A 618 1.93 15.15 -26.52
C HIS A 618 3.45 15.05 -26.70
N SER A 619 3.90 13.98 -27.37
CA SER A 619 5.31 13.57 -27.56
C SER A 619 6.04 12.99 -26.33
N ALA A 620 5.32 12.44 -25.35
CA ALA A 620 5.89 11.63 -24.27
C ALA A 620 6.51 10.29 -24.76
N PRO A 621 7.82 10.03 -24.57
CA PRO A 621 8.48 8.76 -24.95
C PRO A 621 8.44 7.68 -23.85
N TYR A 622 7.51 7.78 -22.90
CA TYR A 622 7.46 6.97 -21.67
C TYR A 622 6.09 6.31 -21.48
N SER A 623 6.05 5.12 -20.86
CA SER A 623 4.80 4.36 -20.68
C SER A 623 3.99 4.83 -19.47
N LEU A 624 2.77 4.29 -19.33
CA LEU A 624 1.91 4.45 -18.16
C LEU A 624 2.64 4.08 -16.87
N GLU A 625 3.37 2.96 -16.88
CA GLU A 625 4.13 2.40 -15.76
C GLU A 625 5.31 3.31 -15.38
N ASP A 626 6.03 3.84 -16.37
CA ASP A 626 7.14 4.77 -16.13
C ASP A 626 6.65 6.04 -15.44
N VAL A 627 5.55 6.62 -15.91
CA VAL A 627 4.93 7.82 -15.29
C VAL A 627 4.41 7.49 -13.90
N VAL A 628 3.69 6.38 -13.73
CA VAL A 628 3.17 5.94 -12.44
C VAL A 628 4.31 5.81 -11.42
N GLN A 629 5.44 5.19 -11.78
CA GLN A 629 6.56 5.02 -10.86
C GLN A 629 7.16 6.38 -10.45
N ALA A 630 7.48 7.26 -11.40
CA ALA A 630 8.00 8.60 -11.10
C ALA A 630 7.00 9.45 -10.28
N VAL A 631 5.70 9.28 -10.51
CA VAL A 631 4.60 9.96 -9.80
C VAL A 631 4.22 9.28 -8.47
N LYS A 632 4.75 8.09 -8.15
CA LYS A 632 4.80 7.58 -6.76
C LYS A 632 5.90 8.27 -5.97
N GLU A 633 7.09 8.37 -6.55
CA GLU A 633 8.27 8.92 -5.89
C GLU A 633 8.16 10.44 -5.65
N SER A 634 7.69 11.21 -6.63
CA SER A 634 7.63 12.68 -6.53
C SER A 634 6.29 13.31 -6.91
N HIS A 635 6.11 14.57 -6.52
CA HIS A 635 5.00 15.45 -6.87
C HIS A 635 5.44 16.67 -7.71
N ASP A 636 6.74 16.88 -7.86
CA ASP A 636 7.35 17.96 -8.65
C ASP A 636 7.36 17.54 -10.14
N ARG A 637 6.60 18.25 -10.98
CA ARG A 637 6.43 17.94 -12.41
C ARG A 637 7.75 18.05 -13.17
N GLU A 638 8.56 19.06 -12.84
CA GLU A 638 9.83 19.37 -13.49
C GLU A 638 10.93 18.38 -13.07
N PHE A 639 10.88 17.86 -11.84
CA PHE A 639 11.66 16.71 -11.40
C PHE A 639 11.22 15.42 -12.10
N ILE A 640 9.92 15.12 -12.12
CA ILE A 640 9.38 13.91 -12.79
C ILE A 640 9.77 13.90 -14.28
N LYS A 641 9.65 15.02 -14.99
CA LYS A 641 10.12 15.12 -16.39
C LYS A 641 11.61 14.82 -16.56
N ARG A 642 12.47 15.25 -15.63
CA ARG A 642 13.91 14.91 -15.63
C ARG A 642 14.19 13.46 -15.27
N VAL A 643 13.35 12.83 -14.44
CA VAL A 643 13.42 11.39 -14.13
C VAL A 643 12.95 10.54 -15.31
N LEU A 644 11.94 10.99 -16.05
CA LEU A 644 11.40 10.32 -17.24
C LEU A 644 12.24 10.51 -18.51
N ALA A 645 13.19 11.44 -18.52
CA ALA A 645 14.02 11.77 -19.68
C ALA A 645 15.51 11.87 -19.33
N LYS A 646 16.12 10.74 -18.94
CA LYS A 646 17.57 10.61 -18.76
C LYS A 646 18.25 10.14 -20.04
N GLU A 647 19.34 10.79 -20.45
CA GLU A 647 20.13 10.35 -21.60
C GLU A 647 21.14 9.26 -21.19
N CYS A 648 21.21 8.16 -21.94
CA CYS A 648 22.22 7.10 -21.74
C CYS A 648 23.56 7.52 -22.39
N PRO A 649 24.68 7.61 -21.66
CA PRO A 649 25.95 8.10 -22.20
C PRO A 649 26.64 7.18 -23.23
N ILE A 650 26.12 5.97 -23.45
CA ILE A 650 26.68 5.00 -24.41
C ILE A 650 25.98 5.09 -25.78
N CYS A 651 24.64 5.08 -25.80
CA CYS A 651 23.85 5.12 -27.04
C CYS A 651 23.20 6.47 -27.34
N LEU A 652 23.31 7.45 -26.42
CA LEU A 652 22.76 8.81 -26.53
C LEU A 652 21.25 8.82 -26.81
N CYS A 653 20.54 7.85 -26.25
CA CYS A 653 19.08 7.71 -26.31
C CYS A 653 18.47 8.11 -24.97
N VAL A 654 17.24 8.61 -25.00
CA VAL A 654 16.52 9.08 -23.81
C VAL A 654 15.66 7.96 -23.25
N PHE A 655 15.78 7.71 -21.95
CA PHE A 655 15.02 6.70 -21.22
C PHE A 655 14.49 7.24 -19.89
N PRO A 656 13.37 6.72 -19.39
CA PRO A 656 12.97 6.94 -18.01
C PRO A 656 13.91 6.21 -17.05
N HIS A 657 14.04 6.71 -15.82
CA HIS A 657 14.96 6.18 -14.82
C HIS A 657 14.71 4.69 -14.48
N SER A 658 13.45 4.25 -14.57
CA SER A 658 13.03 2.84 -14.48
C SER A 658 13.78 1.90 -15.43
N LYS A 659 14.32 2.43 -16.54
CA LYS A 659 15.03 1.68 -17.60
C LYS A 659 16.52 2.05 -17.67
N MET A 660 17.06 2.61 -16.57
CA MET A 660 18.45 3.04 -16.42
C MET A 660 19.09 2.37 -15.19
N GLN A 661 20.19 1.67 -15.40
CA GLN A 661 20.91 0.86 -14.42
C GLN A 661 22.27 1.49 -14.10
N SER A 662 22.77 1.26 -12.88
CA SER A 662 24.07 1.75 -12.39
C SER A 662 24.77 0.67 -11.57
N LEU A 663 26.10 0.57 -11.69
CA LEU A 663 26.90 -0.31 -10.84
C LEU A 663 27.01 0.27 -9.43
N THR A 664 26.96 -0.58 -8.41
CA THR A 664 27.04 -0.13 -7.00
C THR A 664 28.33 0.59 -6.63
N SER A 665 29.41 0.39 -7.39
CA SER A 665 30.70 1.07 -7.21
C SER A 665 30.78 2.49 -7.76
N CYS A 666 29.79 3.00 -8.50
CA CYS A 666 29.86 4.32 -9.14
C CYS A 666 28.48 4.98 -9.33
N GLN A 667 28.44 6.27 -9.60
CA GLN A 667 27.19 7.00 -9.88
C GLN A 667 26.83 7.05 -11.38
N CYS A 668 27.57 6.35 -12.23
CA CYS A 668 27.31 6.29 -13.67
C CYS A 668 26.05 5.47 -13.95
N SER A 669 25.16 6.01 -14.80
CA SER A 669 23.88 5.38 -15.14
C SER A 669 23.75 5.24 -16.66
N VAL A 670 23.37 4.04 -17.11
CA VAL A 670 23.26 3.65 -18.52
C VAL A 670 21.95 2.88 -18.72
N CYS A 671 21.39 2.83 -19.93
CA CYS A 671 20.17 2.07 -20.16
C CYS A 671 20.42 0.56 -20.07
N CYS A 672 19.39 -0.21 -19.67
CA CYS A 672 19.54 -1.65 -19.41
C CYS A 672 20.10 -2.42 -20.62
N GLY A 673 19.73 -2.05 -21.85
CA GLY A 673 20.28 -2.67 -23.07
C GLY A 673 21.79 -2.44 -23.26
N CYS A 674 22.30 -1.25 -22.92
CA CYS A 674 23.75 -0.99 -22.96
C CYS A 674 24.49 -1.65 -21.78
N PHE A 675 23.85 -1.76 -20.61
CA PHE A 675 24.38 -2.51 -19.47
C PHE A 675 24.54 -4.00 -19.82
N GLN A 676 23.45 -4.63 -20.27
CA GLN A 676 23.40 -6.02 -20.75
C GLN A 676 24.45 -6.27 -21.83
N GLN A 677 24.50 -5.44 -22.89
CA GLN A 677 25.41 -5.64 -24.01
C GLN A 677 26.89 -5.53 -23.58
N HIS A 678 27.22 -4.60 -22.68
CA HIS A 678 28.59 -4.47 -22.14
C HIS A 678 29.00 -5.71 -21.35
N PHE A 679 28.16 -6.16 -20.42
CA PHE A 679 28.50 -7.33 -19.60
C PHE A 679 28.46 -8.65 -20.39
N THR A 680 27.56 -8.81 -21.37
CA THR A 680 27.61 -9.96 -22.29
C THR A 680 28.93 -10.04 -23.06
N ILE A 681 29.45 -8.92 -23.55
CA ILE A 681 30.78 -8.87 -24.21
C ILE A 681 31.91 -9.11 -23.19
N ALA A 682 31.85 -8.50 -22.00
CA ALA A 682 32.88 -8.68 -20.98
C ALA A 682 32.96 -10.14 -20.48
N VAL A 683 31.81 -10.80 -20.31
CA VAL A 683 31.71 -12.19 -19.87
C VAL A 683 32.11 -13.18 -20.96
N ARG A 684 31.73 -12.96 -22.22
CA ARG A 684 32.16 -13.83 -23.33
C ARG A 684 33.63 -13.59 -23.68
N ASP A 685 33.95 -12.37 -24.13
CA ASP A 685 35.11 -12.10 -24.98
C ASP A 685 36.32 -11.50 -24.23
N LYS A 686 36.17 -11.15 -22.94
CA LYS A 686 37.20 -10.46 -22.15
C LYS A 686 37.64 -11.20 -20.88
N HIS A 687 38.62 -10.63 -20.19
CA HIS A 687 39.09 -11.11 -18.89
C HIS A 687 38.19 -10.59 -17.76
N ILE A 688 38.20 -11.27 -16.60
CA ILE A 688 37.33 -10.91 -15.47
C ILE A 688 37.64 -9.51 -14.87
N ARG A 689 38.86 -8.98 -15.09
CA ARG A 689 39.21 -7.59 -14.74
C ARG A 689 38.53 -6.53 -15.64
N ASP A 690 38.01 -6.91 -16.81
CA ASP A 690 37.30 -5.99 -17.72
C ASP A 690 35.81 -5.78 -17.35
N MET A 691 35.33 -6.47 -16.31
CA MET A 691 33.95 -6.40 -15.81
C MET A 691 33.69 -5.15 -14.94
N VAL A 692 34.23 -3.99 -15.36
CA VAL A 692 34.12 -2.68 -14.72
C VAL A 692 33.05 -1.79 -15.38
N CYS A 693 32.84 -0.58 -14.86
CA CYS A 693 31.90 0.37 -15.42
C CYS A 693 32.26 0.80 -16.86
N PRO A 694 31.34 0.70 -17.84
CA PRO A 694 31.59 1.14 -19.23
C PRO A 694 31.75 2.66 -19.41
N VAL A 695 31.55 3.45 -18.35
CA VAL A 695 31.62 4.93 -18.38
C VAL A 695 32.84 5.47 -17.65
N CYS A 696 33.09 5.03 -16.41
CA CYS A 696 34.21 5.50 -15.57
C CYS A 696 35.33 4.48 -15.33
N TRP A 697 35.15 3.21 -15.76
CA TRP A 697 36.11 2.11 -15.57
C TRP A 697 36.39 1.71 -14.10
N GLU A 698 35.58 2.20 -13.16
CA GLU A 698 35.60 1.80 -11.74
C GLU A 698 34.76 0.52 -11.50
N PRO A 699 35.03 -0.25 -10.43
CA PRO A 699 36.11 -0.09 -9.45
C PRO A 699 37.44 -0.68 -9.95
N ASP A 700 38.53 -0.43 -9.21
CA ASP A 700 39.80 -1.12 -9.47
C ASP A 700 39.74 -2.59 -8.98
N ILE A 701 39.69 -3.54 -9.93
CA ILE A 701 39.61 -4.99 -9.67
C ILE A 701 41.01 -5.60 -9.42
N ASN A 702 42.02 -4.79 -9.09
CA ASN A 702 43.35 -5.30 -8.71
C ASN A 702 43.47 -5.68 -7.22
N ASP A 703 42.62 -5.15 -6.35
CA ASP A 703 42.63 -5.42 -4.90
C ASP A 703 41.84 -6.70 -4.52
N PRO A 704 42.46 -7.71 -3.88
CA PRO A 704 41.79 -8.95 -3.48
C PRO A 704 40.62 -8.78 -2.49
N GLU A 705 40.66 -7.80 -1.59
CA GLU A 705 39.66 -7.63 -0.53
C GLU A 705 38.37 -7.00 -1.08
N HIS A 706 38.51 -5.98 -1.94
CA HIS A 706 37.38 -5.34 -2.60
C HIS A 706 36.78 -6.20 -3.73
N LEU A 707 37.58 -7.04 -4.40
CA LEU A 707 37.16 -7.89 -5.53
C LEU A 707 35.98 -8.81 -5.17
N ASN A 708 36.03 -9.51 -4.03
CA ASN A 708 34.99 -10.44 -3.63
C ASN A 708 33.66 -9.73 -3.31
N SER A 709 33.73 -8.54 -2.68
CA SER A 709 32.56 -7.71 -2.39
C SER A 709 31.93 -7.15 -3.67
N TYR A 710 32.76 -6.69 -4.61
CA TYR A 710 32.30 -6.23 -5.92
C TYR A 710 31.56 -7.33 -6.68
N PHE A 711 32.17 -8.50 -6.88
CA PHE A 711 31.55 -9.58 -7.66
C PHE A 711 30.31 -10.17 -6.99
N SER A 712 30.26 -10.24 -5.64
CA SER A 712 29.05 -10.62 -4.91
C SER A 712 27.88 -9.66 -5.16
N THR A 713 28.17 -8.39 -5.41
CA THR A 713 27.15 -7.37 -5.69
C THR A 713 26.79 -7.33 -7.18
N LEU A 714 27.78 -7.47 -8.07
CA LEU A 714 27.60 -7.53 -9.50
C LEU A 714 26.77 -8.75 -9.93
N ASP A 715 26.97 -9.91 -9.29
CA ASP A 715 26.18 -11.13 -9.52
C ASP A 715 24.66 -10.88 -9.46
N ILE A 716 24.21 -10.17 -8.42
CA ILE A 716 22.80 -9.80 -8.23
C ILE A 716 22.31 -8.94 -9.40
N GLN A 717 23.14 -8.02 -9.89
CA GLN A 717 22.79 -7.14 -11.03
C GLN A 717 22.82 -7.85 -12.39
N LEU A 718 23.61 -8.91 -12.54
CA LEU A 718 23.74 -9.68 -13.77
C LEU A 718 22.71 -10.81 -13.88
N ARG A 719 22.28 -11.41 -12.76
CA ARG A 719 21.31 -12.52 -12.72
C ARG A 719 19.97 -12.23 -13.38
N GLU A 720 19.48 -11.00 -13.24
CA GLU A 720 18.21 -10.55 -13.84
C GLU A 720 18.40 -9.86 -15.20
N CYS A 721 19.64 -9.77 -15.70
CA CYS A 721 20.00 -8.96 -16.87
C CYS A 721 20.63 -9.77 -18.01
N LEU A 722 21.47 -10.77 -17.71
CA LEU A 722 22.13 -11.60 -18.73
C LEU A 722 21.28 -12.81 -19.12
N ASP A 723 21.45 -13.27 -20.37
CA ASP A 723 20.90 -14.56 -20.79
C ASP A 723 21.47 -15.69 -19.92
N PRO A 724 20.71 -16.75 -19.58
CA PRO A 724 21.16 -17.81 -18.68
C PRO A 724 22.50 -18.44 -19.07
N GLU A 725 22.73 -18.70 -20.37
CA GLU A 725 24.01 -19.22 -20.87
C GLU A 725 25.20 -18.31 -20.56
N VAL A 726 24.99 -16.99 -20.63
CA VAL A 726 26.03 -15.98 -20.37
C VAL A 726 26.26 -15.84 -18.86
N TYR A 727 25.19 -15.90 -18.06
CA TYR A 727 25.28 -15.90 -16.60
C TYR A 727 26.03 -17.14 -16.07
N GLU A 728 25.81 -18.33 -16.64
CA GLU A 728 26.60 -19.54 -16.32
C GLU A 728 28.07 -19.38 -16.72
N LEU A 729 28.38 -18.71 -17.85
CA LEU A 729 29.76 -18.37 -18.22
C LEU A 729 30.41 -17.39 -17.23
N PHE A 730 29.66 -16.46 -16.64
CA PHE A 730 30.13 -15.56 -15.58
C PHE A 730 30.47 -16.32 -14.30
N HIS A 731 29.57 -17.20 -13.83
CA HIS A 731 29.82 -18.09 -12.68
C HIS A 731 31.00 -19.03 -12.91
N LYS A 732 31.14 -19.57 -14.12
CA LYS A 732 32.30 -20.36 -14.50
C LYS A 732 33.60 -19.54 -14.41
N LYS A 733 33.67 -18.33 -14.98
CA LYS A 733 34.87 -17.47 -14.90
C LYS A 733 35.22 -17.06 -13.45
N LEU A 734 34.23 -16.82 -12.59
CA LEU A 734 34.45 -16.59 -11.16
C LEU A 734 35.03 -17.83 -10.46
N THR A 735 34.46 -19.01 -10.74
CA THR A 735 34.91 -20.28 -10.18
C THR A 735 36.34 -20.61 -10.63
N GLU A 736 36.64 -20.44 -11.91
CA GLU A 736 37.99 -20.58 -12.47
C GLU A 736 38.99 -19.61 -11.81
N GLN A 737 38.61 -18.36 -11.58
CA GLN A 737 39.46 -17.38 -10.88
C GLN A 737 39.72 -17.75 -9.41
N ALA A 738 38.74 -18.34 -8.71
CA ALA A 738 38.90 -18.83 -7.35
C ALA A 738 39.84 -20.05 -7.31
N LEU A 739 39.65 -21.01 -8.21
CA LEU A 739 40.45 -22.24 -8.29
C LEU A 739 41.91 -21.95 -8.70
N ILE A 740 42.16 -20.97 -9.58
CA ILE A 740 43.52 -20.52 -9.96
C ILE A 740 44.29 -19.90 -8.76
N LYS A 741 43.61 -19.50 -7.67
CA LYS A 741 44.24 -19.01 -6.44
C LYS A 741 44.51 -20.12 -5.40
N ASP A 742 43.98 -21.33 -5.58
CA ASP A 742 44.20 -22.44 -4.65
C ASP A 742 45.52 -23.17 -5.00
N PRO A 743 46.54 -23.17 -4.11
CA PRO A 743 47.82 -23.83 -4.39
C PRO A 743 47.73 -25.36 -4.44
N LYS A 744 46.61 -25.97 -4.03
CA LYS A 744 46.35 -27.41 -4.24
C LYS A 744 45.69 -27.71 -5.58
N PHE A 745 45.14 -26.73 -6.30
CA PHE A 745 44.35 -26.99 -7.49
C PHE A 745 45.22 -27.13 -8.75
N LEU A 746 45.03 -28.23 -9.48
CA LEU A 746 45.78 -28.57 -10.70
C LEU A 746 44.84 -28.76 -11.88
N TRP A 747 45.16 -28.12 -13.00
CA TRP A 747 44.43 -28.29 -14.27
C TRP A 747 44.82 -29.59 -14.97
N CYS A 748 43.83 -30.30 -15.52
CA CYS A 748 44.11 -31.44 -16.41
C CYS A 748 44.64 -30.94 -17.76
N CYS A 749 45.76 -31.49 -18.23
CA CYS A 749 46.33 -31.17 -19.54
C CYS A 749 45.53 -31.74 -20.74
N HIS A 750 44.48 -32.52 -20.49
CA HIS A 750 43.69 -33.21 -21.52
C HIS A 750 42.21 -32.82 -21.58
N CYS A 751 41.69 -32.05 -20.62
CA CYS A 751 40.29 -31.61 -20.62
C CYS A 751 40.09 -30.33 -19.79
N SER A 752 38.96 -29.64 -19.98
CA SER A 752 38.61 -28.39 -19.28
C SER A 752 38.10 -28.60 -17.84
N TYR A 753 38.75 -29.50 -17.10
CA TYR A 753 38.48 -29.80 -15.69
C TYR A 753 39.81 -29.80 -14.91
N GLY A 754 39.75 -29.52 -13.62
CA GLY A 754 40.90 -29.63 -12.72
C GLY A 754 40.52 -30.33 -11.42
N PHE A 755 41.52 -30.64 -10.61
CA PHE A 755 41.40 -31.46 -9.41
C PHE A 755 42.20 -30.86 -8.26
N ILE A 756 41.75 -31.08 -7.03
CA ILE A 756 42.46 -30.65 -5.81
C ILE A 756 43.44 -31.76 -5.41
N TYR A 757 44.70 -31.41 -5.23
CA TYR A 757 45.79 -32.29 -4.84
C TYR A 757 45.96 -32.31 -3.31
N ASP A 758 45.30 -33.26 -2.64
CA ASP A 758 45.54 -33.58 -1.22
C ASP A 758 46.80 -34.46 -1.07
N GLY A 759 47.96 -33.86 -1.33
CA GLY A 759 49.27 -34.48 -1.24
C GLY A 759 49.80 -34.70 0.19
N ASP A 760 49.06 -35.43 1.03
CA ASP A 760 49.50 -35.89 2.36
C ASP A 760 49.19 -37.38 2.62
N GLN A 761 49.00 -38.17 1.55
CA GLN A 761 48.69 -39.60 1.58
C GLN A 761 49.78 -40.45 0.90
N LEU A 762 51.06 -40.23 1.26
CA LEU A 762 52.16 -41.24 1.32
C LEU A 762 53.55 -40.57 1.46
N LYS A 763 54.12 -40.60 2.67
CA LYS A 763 55.57 -40.73 2.90
C LYS A 763 55.89 -41.18 4.32
#